data_AF-L7JEL1-F1
#
_entry.id   AF-L7JEL1-F1
#
_cell.length_a   1.000
_cell.length_b   1.000
_cell.length_c   1.000
_cell.angle_alpha   90.00
_cell.angle_beta   90.00
_cell.angle_gamma   90.00
#
_symmetry.space_group_name_H-M   'P 1'
#
loop_
_entity.id
_entity.type
_entity.pdbx_description
1 polymer ?
#
loop_
_entity_poly.entity_id
_entity_poly.type
_entity_poly.pdbx_seq_one_letter_code
_entity_poly.pdbx_strand_id
1 'polypeptide(L)'
;MANAPRVGEIEFLATACLLASNGSQHAPDKKGAIPETEDVNLFDSEISDNGSIDGDHPASKSIGQGMSGTERRALLNRFLDHVAEIFAREKNPSFEKKGEKTWQKRKRSADGGRINAANHVAAAGMVWKDLQNGPTVFIAKNGGLDDKDCGLLHGLQTWLRLQAVVRSRAPAVDKDKFWAQVLGHNQQRLGVYVSRMASTATATLGGIFCDEGSTAVALELAENCVSLAAANGTFADSEMHTQRLGIITALAYQLRYSTTKDRLSAEMVAARKTISFLGRIRASYEVFRLAAQESELKLNEITVFAVPPAEPATYSWPEVSRNVSIAASAYGTSPLSTNNLKTVLNVKDGKFTTHCHAEIQIVFAMEESRAEEKHPFIGCSKKSCWLCWQFLARYRAQRPFERGFYHTRQSHGVVMPRWTASSLALKDDYALLFREAAVVDIMAEMQRLVKCDVNDYKRPPAQAQSSTNTTIYGSRMRVKALAKQRMQEARAPDKDDNQEDFPRLKDRVYTRQCMRIIGDGAAATELVSVDFYKRPVGNPNPEFGTSIPVPNLSAYYGAFWPGMGSTLLDATDQTEESINGSYLILWSTDPAMEPNKTIMKWLGIASVPLFAPFWHGDVFVLRYIEDPKTRQASVLDCPAHLLDGEMIRLTLQQLHSSEELLIRHEREQELEFTMQKWDADKALLRERLTPTERRLVDREPGLIDTLAMTQCDDGATIPGGMKPEGVDMVEIRAWKKKTSLEVMGWEGFSSDQL
;
A
#
# COMPACT_ATOMS: atom_id res chain seq x y z
N MET A 1 19.24 -2.08 -30.49
CA MET A 1 18.85 -1.44 -29.22
C MET A 1 20.01 -0.59 -28.76
N ALA A 2 19.82 0.72 -28.67
CA ALA A 2 20.85 1.71 -28.37
C ALA A 2 21.41 1.52 -26.94
N ASN A 3 22.67 1.88 -26.73
CA ASN A 3 23.36 1.82 -25.44
C ASN A 3 22.63 2.65 -24.38
N ALA A 4 21.68 2.05 -23.66
CA ALA A 4 21.10 2.68 -22.49
C ALA A 4 22.24 3.04 -21.52
N PRO A 5 22.24 4.25 -20.95
CA PRO A 5 23.29 4.68 -20.03
C PRO A 5 23.33 3.70 -18.85
N ARG A 6 24.43 2.95 -18.74
CA ARG A 6 24.68 2.06 -17.61
C ARG A 6 25.34 2.87 -16.51
N VAL A 7 24.73 2.87 -15.32
CA VAL A 7 25.39 3.42 -14.14
C VAL A 7 26.55 2.50 -13.77
N GLY A 8 27.74 3.06 -13.57
CA GLY A 8 28.86 2.29 -13.06
C GLY A 8 28.56 1.78 -11.65
N GLU A 9 28.67 0.47 -11.40
CA GLU A 9 28.33 -0.12 -10.10
C GLU A 9 29.13 0.49 -8.94
N ILE A 10 30.41 0.79 -9.19
CA ILE A 10 31.30 1.42 -8.21
C ILE A 10 30.89 2.87 -7.94
N GLU A 11 30.42 3.60 -8.96
CA GLU A 11 29.92 4.96 -8.80
C GLU A 11 28.63 4.95 -7.98
N PHE A 12 27.68 4.06 -8.30
CA PHE A 12 26.45 3.88 -7.54
C PHE A 12 26.74 3.59 -6.07
N LEU A 13 27.64 2.64 -5.82
CA LEU A 13 28.08 2.29 -4.48
C LEU A 13 28.73 3.47 -3.74
N ALA A 14 29.59 4.23 -4.42
CA ALA A 14 30.27 5.38 -3.84
C ALA A 14 29.25 6.44 -3.38
N THR A 15 28.28 6.76 -4.23
CA THR A 15 27.19 7.70 -3.92
C THR A 15 26.30 7.19 -2.79
N ALA A 16 25.97 5.89 -2.78
CA ALA A 16 25.21 5.28 -1.70
C ALA A 16 25.95 5.35 -0.35
N CYS A 17 27.29 5.23 -0.34
CA CYS A 17 28.11 5.38 0.88
C CYS A 17 28.05 6.80 1.44
N LEU A 18 28.16 7.81 0.56
CA LEU A 18 28.02 9.22 0.95
C LEU A 18 26.63 9.48 1.53
N LEU A 19 25.58 9.02 0.84
CA LEU A 19 24.20 9.20 1.29
C LEU A 19 23.92 8.49 2.62
N ALA A 20 24.41 7.27 2.82
CA ALA A 20 24.25 6.52 4.07
C ALA A 20 24.92 7.23 5.26
N SER A 21 26.06 7.86 5.00
CA SER A 21 26.81 8.60 6.03
C SER A 21 26.14 9.93 6.39
N ASN A 22 25.60 10.64 5.40
CA ASN A 22 24.79 11.85 5.62
C ASN A 22 23.49 11.50 6.37
N GLY A 23 22.83 10.41 5.98
CA GLY A 23 21.58 9.95 6.60
C GLY A 23 21.72 9.53 8.08
N SER A 24 22.93 9.17 8.52
CA SER A 24 23.22 8.89 9.94
C SER A 24 23.07 10.11 10.84
N GLN A 25 23.15 11.32 10.27
CA GLN A 25 22.86 12.59 10.96
C GLN A 25 21.37 12.97 10.96
N HIS A 26 20.53 12.22 10.23
CA HIS A 26 19.11 12.51 10.00
C HIS A 26 18.18 11.37 10.43
N ALA A 27 18.63 10.45 11.29
CA ALA A 27 17.68 9.59 12.00
C ALA A 27 16.68 10.54 12.70
N PRO A 28 15.36 10.38 12.49
CA PRO A 28 14.38 11.28 13.10
C PRO A 28 14.70 11.37 14.58
N ASP A 29 14.85 12.60 15.05
CA ASP A 29 15.21 12.91 16.42
C ASP A 29 14.34 12.01 17.32
N LYS A 30 14.97 11.14 18.12
CA LYS A 30 14.26 10.07 18.87
C LYS A 30 13.16 10.61 19.79
N LYS A 31 13.13 11.93 20.00
CA LYS A 31 12.11 12.66 20.76
C LYS A 31 10.75 12.80 20.05
N GLY A 32 10.65 12.53 18.74
CA GLY A 32 9.40 12.63 17.98
C GLY A 32 9.04 11.40 17.12
N ALA A 33 9.84 10.33 17.18
CA ALA A 33 9.48 9.08 16.50
C ALA A 33 8.30 8.43 17.23
N ILE A 34 7.14 8.32 16.56
CA ILE A 34 6.04 7.48 17.04
C ILE A 34 6.61 6.07 17.23
N PRO A 35 6.42 5.44 18.40
CA PRO A 35 6.91 4.09 18.64
C PRO A 35 6.39 3.13 17.57
N GLU A 36 7.14 2.08 17.24
CA GLU A 36 6.75 0.95 16.35
C GLU A 36 5.48 0.19 16.83
N THR A 37 4.69 0.78 17.73
CA THR A 37 3.44 0.25 18.30
C THR A 37 2.27 0.29 17.32
N GLU A 38 2.34 1.04 16.21
CA GLU A 38 1.27 1.06 15.20
C GLU A 38 1.14 -0.25 14.40
N ASP A 39 2.20 -1.07 14.29
CA ASP A 39 2.12 -2.41 13.68
C ASP A 39 1.31 -3.40 14.57
N VAL A 40 0.96 -3.02 15.80
CA VAL A 40 0.24 -3.89 16.76
C VAL A 40 -1.26 -3.61 16.80
N ASN A 41 -1.70 -2.38 16.54
CA ASN A 41 -3.10 -1.98 16.83
C ASN A 41 -4.00 -1.77 15.61
N LEU A 42 -3.45 -1.56 14.40
CA LEU A 42 -4.27 -1.20 13.22
C LEU A 42 -4.55 -2.34 12.22
N PHE A 43 -3.76 -3.41 12.22
CA PHE A 43 -3.88 -4.52 11.25
C PHE A 43 -4.49 -5.81 11.81
N ASP A 44 -4.66 -5.81 13.12
CA ASP A 44 -4.91 -6.99 13.94
C ASP A 44 -6.22 -6.82 14.75
N SER A 45 -6.81 -5.61 14.73
CA SER A 45 -8.07 -5.25 15.42
C SER A 45 -9.33 -5.76 14.73
N GLU A 46 -9.29 -6.08 13.43
CA GLU A 46 -10.45 -6.65 12.69
C GLU A 46 -10.75 -8.12 13.04
N ILE A 47 -9.83 -8.81 13.74
CA ILE A 47 -10.05 -10.19 14.23
C ILE A 47 -10.45 -10.20 15.72
N SER A 48 -10.69 -9.03 16.32
CA SER A 48 -11.23 -8.94 17.69
C SER A 48 -12.71 -9.36 17.72
N ASP A 49 -12.94 -10.68 17.62
CA ASP A 49 -14.19 -11.34 17.98
C ASP A 49 -14.37 -11.11 19.49
N ASN A 50 -15.26 -10.19 19.87
CA ASN A 50 -15.68 -9.95 21.26
C ASN A 50 -16.54 -11.12 21.77
N GLY A 51 -15.98 -12.33 21.78
CA GLY A 51 -16.53 -13.52 22.40
C GLY A 51 -15.82 -13.80 23.73
N SER A 52 -16.57 -13.85 24.81
CA SER A 52 -16.08 -14.13 26.16
C SER A 52 -15.21 -15.38 26.22
N ILE A 53 -14.08 -15.26 26.91
CA ILE A 53 -13.22 -16.37 27.33
C ILE A 53 -13.95 -17.08 28.46
N ASP A 54 -14.85 -18.02 28.14
CA ASP A 54 -15.22 -19.16 28.97
C ASP A 54 -16.20 -20.07 28.20
N GLY A 55 -15.75 -21.29 27.90
CA GLY A 55 -16.61 -22.40 27.45
C GLY A 55 -16.94 -22.44 25.96
N ASP A 56 -16.48 -23.50 25.29
CA ASP A 56 -16.86 -23.92 23.93
C ASP A 56 -16.76 -22.84 22.84
N HIS A 57 -15.68 -22.95 22.04
CA HIS A 57 -15.57 -22.25 20.76
C HIS A 57 -16.91 -22.28 20.03
N PRO A 58 -17.54 -21.12 19.71
CA PRO A 58 -18.74 -21.12 18.91
C PRO A 58 -18.35 -21.67 17.53
N ALA A 59 -18.72 -22.92 17.31
CA ALA A 59 -18.78 -23.48 15.99
C ALA A 59 -19.67 -22.56 15.14
N SER A 60 -19.14 -22.13 14.00
CA SER A 60 -19.86 -21.55 12.88
C SER A 60 -20.61 -20.23 13.14
N LYS A 61 -19.91 -19.09 13.01
CA LYS A 61 -20.42 -18.12 12.03
C LYS A 61 -20.40 -18.83 10.68
N SER A 62 -21.53 -18.85 9.98
CA SER A 62 -21.76 -19.65 8.78
C SER A 62 -20.61 -19.48 7.78
N ILE A 63 -19.92 -20.58 7.48
CA ILE A 63 -18.78 -20.71 6.55
C ILE A 63 -19.20 -20.40 5.08
N GLY A 64 -20.36 -19.78 4.86
CA GLY A 64 -20.94 -19.52 3.54
C GLY A 64 -20.72 -18.12 2.98
N GLN A 65 -20.35 -17.12 3.78
CA GLN A 65 -20.00 -15.80 3.26
C GLN A 65 -18.50 -15.75 2.97
N GLY A 66 -18.13 -15.89 1.70
CA GLY A 66 -16.73 -15.78 1.26
C GLY A 66 -16.15 -14.40 1.60
N MET A 67 -14.85 -14.36 1.91
CA MET A 67 -14.14 -13.10 2.18
C MET A 67 -14.22 -12.17 0.96
N SER A 68 -14.44 -10.87 1.21
CA SER A 68 -14.37 -9.86 0.17
C SER A 68 -12.98 -9.83 -0.50
N GLY A 69 -12.91 -9.29 -1.72
CA GLY A 69 -11.63 -9.18 -2.44
C GLY A 69 -10.57 -8.37 -1.67
N THR A 70 -10.98 -7.36 -0.90
CA THR A 70 -10.09 -6.53 -0.09
C THR A 70 -9.56 -7.29 1.12
N GLU A 71 -10.42 -7.97 1.87
CA GLU A 71 -10.00 -8.78 3.03
C GLU A 71 -9.08 -9.93 2.59
N ARG A 72 -9.36 -10.55 1.44
CA ARG A 72 -8.51 -11.59 0.86
C ARG A 72 -7.13 -11.05 0.49
N ARG A 73 -7.08 -9.87 -0.14
CA ARG A 73 -5.80 -9.21 -0.45
C ARG A 73 -5.02 -8.86 0.83
N ALA A 74 -5.71 -8.39 1.88
CA ALA A 74 -5.10 -8.12 3.18
C ALA A 74 -4.56 -9.40 3.84
N LEU A 75 -5.31 -10.50 3.76
CA LEU A 75 -4.86 -11.82 4.23
C LEU A 75 -3.61 -12.30 3.48
N LEU A 76 -3.58 -12.15 2.16
CA LEU A 76 -2.40 -12.48 1.34
C LEU A 76 -1.17 -11.62 1.69
N ASN A 77 -1.35 -10.32 1.92
CA ASN A 77 -0.27 -9.44 2.36
C ASN A 77 0.31 -9.90 3.71
N ARG A 78 -0.57 -10.19 4.68
CA ARG A 78 -0.17 -10.74 5.99
C ARG A 78 0.52 -12.08 5.84
N PHE A 79 -0.02 -12.98 5.01
CA PHE A 79 0.57 -14.28 4.74
C PHE A 79 2.03 -14.13 4.27
N LEU A 80 2.30 -13.27 3.29
CA LEU A 80 3.66 -13.06 2.79
C LEU A 80 4.60 -12.43 3.81
N ASP A 81 4.14 -11.46 4.61
CA ASP A 81 4.94 -10.88 5.69
C ASP A 81 5.30 -11.93 6.75
N HIS A 82 4.35 -12.81 7.10
CA HIS A 82 4.55 -13.87 8.08
C HIS A 82 5.43 -15.02 7.55
N VAL A 83 5.36 -15.33 6.26
CA VAL A 83 6.34 -16.21 5.59
C VAL A 83 7.73 -15.61 5.73
N ALA A 84 7.91 -14.36 5.34
CA ALA A 84 9.22 -13.70 5.44
C ALA A 84 9.73 -13.66 6.91
N GLU A 85 8.88 -13.37 7.89
CA GLU A 85 9.23 -13.33 9.32
C GLU A 85 9.77 -14.67 9.85
N ILE A 86 9.14 -15.79 9.49
CA ILE A 86 9.58 -17.12 9.96
C ILE A 86 10.93 -17.53 9.37
N PHE A 87 11.23 -17.12 8.13
CA PHE A 87 12.49 -17.43 7.45
C PHE A 87 13.64 -16.47 7.81
N ALA A 88 13.36 -15.41 8.57
CA ALA A 88 14.33 -14.42 9.07
C ALA A 88 15.25 -14.94 10.18
N ARG A 89 15.48 -16.26 10.23
CA ARG A 89 16.31 -16.94 11.22
C ARG A 89 17.78 -16.50 11.12
N GLU A 90 18.40 -16.27 12.28
CA GLU A 90 19.84 -16.11 12.41
C GLU A 90 20.59 -17.37 11.98
N LYS A 91 21.40 -17.26 10.93
CA LYS A 91 22.36 -18.31 10.57
C LYS A 91 23.50 -18.25 11.58
N ASN A 92 23.72 -19.34 12.31
CA ASN A 92 24.78 -19.40 13.29
C ASN A 92 26.12 -19.65 12.56
N PRO A 93 27.05 -18.69 12.50
CA PRO A 93 28.23 -18.80 11.63
C PRO A 93 29.26 -19.85 12.09
N SER A 94 29.01 -20.56 13.21
CA SER A 94 29.97 -21.45 13.85
C SER A 94 29.69 -22.95 13.71
N PHE A 95 28.62 -23.38 13.04
CA PHE A 95 28.31 -24.82 12.94
C PHE A 95 28.80 -25.51 11.65
N GLU A 96 29.19 -24.76 10.62
CA GLU A 96 29.61 -25.36 9.34
C GLU A 96 31.13 -25.57 9.18
N LYS A 97 31.96 -25.08 10.11
CA LYS A 97 33.37 -25.52 10.14
C LYS A 97 33.44 -26.89 10.81
N LYS A 98 33.42 -27.92 9.96
CA LYS A 98 33.63 -29.34 10.28
C LYS A 98 34.71 -29.52 11.35
N GLY A 99 34.32 -30.10 12.49
CA GLY A 99 35.21 -30.93 13.29
C GLY A 99 35.93 -30.30 14.47
N GLU A 100 35.27 -29.56 15.37
CA GLU A 100 35.79 -29.43 16.74
C GLU A 100 34.69 -29.10 17.77
N LYS A 101 34.52 -30.00 18.74
CA LYS A 101 33.57 -29.89 19.86
C LYS A 101 34.10 -28.92 20.91
N THR A 102 34.03 -27.61 20.65
CA THR A 102 34.41 -26.62 21.68
C THR A 102 33.30 -25.58 21.84
N TRP A 103 32.28 -25.99 22.59
CA TRP A 103 31.13 -25.15 22.99
C TRP A 103 31.46 -24.20 24.15
N GLN A 104 32.73 -24.05 24.54
CA GLN A 104 33.10 -23.31 25.75
C GLN A 104 33.82 -21.99 25.46
N LYS A 105 33.23 -20.92 26.01
CA LYS A 105 33.78 -19.57 26.23
C LYS A 105 34.12 -18.76 24.98
N ARG A 106 33.09 -18.32 24.26
CA ARG A 106 33.15 -16.96 23.68
C ARG A 106 33.21 -15.96 24.84
N LYS A 107 34.41 -15.47 25.17
CA LYS A 107 34.59 -14.25 25.95
C LYS A 107 33.68 -13.20 25.32
N ARG A 108 32.71 -12.71 26.09
CA ARG A 108 32.01 -11.45 25.81
C ARG A 108 33.11 -10.44 25.47
N SER A 109 33.22 -10.00 24.21
CA SER A 109 33.99 -8.79 23.96
C SER A 109 33.33 -7.70 24.80
N ALA A 110 34.11 -7.02 25.65
CA ALA A 110 33.61 -5.98 26.53
C ALA A 110 33.00 -4.80 25.74
N ASP A 111 33.37 -4.66 24.46
CA ASP A 111 32.60 -3.89 23.50
C ASP A 111 31.38 -4.70 23.09
N GLY A 112 30.18 -4.24 23.47
CA GLY A 112 28.89 -4.82 23.15
C GLY A 112 28.66 -4.97 21.65
N GLY A 113 29.29 -5.99 21.07
CA GLY A 113 29.29 -6.31 19.65
C GLY A 113 27.84 -6.45 19.21
N ARG A 114 27.38 -5.46 18.45
CA ARG A 114 26.09 -5.51 17.75
C ARG A 114 26.06 -6.84 17.00
N ILE A 115 25.28 -7.79 17.50
CA ILE A 115 24.91 -9.00 16.79
C ILE A 115 24.50 -8.53 15.39
N ASN A 116 25.13 -9.08 14.34
CA ASN A 116 24.97 -8.65 12.94
C ASN A 116 23.54 -8.93 12.43
N ALA A 117 22.56 -8.22 12.98
CA ALA A 117 21.14 -8.39 12.74
C ALA A 117 20.73 -8.07 11.29
N ALA A 118 21.62 -7.45 10.50
CA ALA A 118 21.38 -7.09 9.10
C ALA A 118 21.50 -8.28 8.12
N ASN A 119 22.08 -9.41 8.52
CA ASN A 119 22.38 -10.51 7.59
C ASN A 119 21.22 -11.52 7.41
N HIS A 120 20.09 -11.35 8.10
CA HIS A 120 19.02 -12.35 8.13
C HIS A 120 17.67 -11.76 7.73
N VAL A 121 17.66 -10.88 6.73
CA VAL A 121 16.43 -10.40 6.12
C VAL A 121 15.97 -11.44 5.10
N ALA A 122 14.72 -11.87 5.22
CA ALA A 122 14.02 -12.64 4.21
C ALA A 122 12.87 -11.81 3.62
N ALA A 123 12.49 -12.17 2.40
CA ALA A 123 11.36 -11.63 1.66
C ALA A 123 10.57 -12.76 0.99
N ALA A 124 9.28 -12.53 0.74
CA ALA A 124 8.39 -13.48 0.08
C ALA A 124 7.53 -12.77 -0.97
N GLY A 125 7.30 -13.44 -2.10
CA GLY A 125 6.41 -12.99 -3.18
C GLY A 125 5.54 -14.13 -3.66
N MET A 126 4.44 -13.82 -4.35
CA MET A 126 3.47 -14.82 -4.83
C MET A 126 3.07 -14.55 -6.27
N VAL A 127 2.97 -15.61 -7.06
CA VAL A 127 2.48 -15.56 -8.45
C VAL A 127 1.53 -16.70 -8.74
N TRP A 128 0.68 -16.55 -9.76
CA TRP A 128 -0.17 -17.60 -10.31
C TRP A 128 0.21 -17.81 -11.77
N LYS A 129 0.61 -19.04 -12.11
CA LYS A 129 1.00 -19.39 -13.48
C LYS A 129 -0.19 -19.30 -14.44
N ASP A 130 -1.33 -19.77 -13.98
CA ASP A 130 -2.64 -19.58 -14.59
C ASP A 130 -3.69 -19.57 -13.47
N LEU A 131 -4.91 -19.13 -13.77
CA LEU A 131 -6.01 -19.10 -12.80
C LEU A 131 -6.47 -20.49 -12.36
N GLN A 132 -6.04 -21.56 -13.02
CA GLN A 132 -6.47 -22.92 -12.70
C GLN A 132 -5.58 -23.58 -11.64
N ASN A 133 -4.27 -23.34 -11.71
CA ASN A 133 -3.22 -23.85 -10.84
C ASN A 133 -3.11 -23.07 -9.53
N GLY A 134 -2.65 -23.75 -8.48
CA GLY A 134 -2.31 -23.13 -7.21
C GLY A 134 -1.17 -22.09 -7.30
N PRO A 135 -1.07 -21.18 -6.30
CA PRO A 135 -0.05 -20.15 -6.27
C PRO A 135 1.36 -20.72 -6.10
N THR A 136 2.34 -20.03 -6.67
CA THR A 136 3.77 -20.24 -6.36
C THR A 136 4.27 -19.12 -5.45
N VAL A 137 4.76 -19.48 -4.27
CA VAL A 137 5.38 -18.56 -3.30
C VAL A 137 6.89 -18.63 -3.43
N PHE A 138 7.51 -17.52 -3.80
CA PHE A 138 8.96 -17.35 -3.80
C PHE A 138 9.43 -16.87 -2.44
N ILE A 139 10.52 -17.44 -1.93
CA ILE A 139 11.17 -17.02 -0.69
C ILE A 139 12.64 -16.74 -0.96
N ALA A 140 13.09 -15.53 -0.65
CA ALA A 140 14.49 -15.13 -0.75
C ALA A 140 15.02 -14.73 0.62
N LYS A 141 16.33 -14.89 0.82
CA LYS A 141 17.02 -14.51 2.05
C LYS A 141 18.37 -13.89 1.71
N ASN A 142 18.75 -12.84 2.43
CA ASN A 142 20.09 -12.27 2.31
C ASN A 142 21.13 -13.35 2.63
N GLY A 143 21.98 -13.70 1.66
CA GLY A 143 22.94 -14.81 1.78
C GLY A 143 22.35 -16.21 1.56
N GLY A 144 21.18 -16.32 0.91
CA GLY A 144 20.56 -17.57 0.48
C GLY A 144 19.84 -18.33 1.58
N LEU A 145 19.13 -19.40 1.19
CA LEU A 145 18.54 -20.37 2.11
C LEU A 145 19.53 -21.52 2.35
N ASP A 146 19.62 -22.01 3.59
CA ASP A 146 20.39 -23.22 3.94
C ASP A 146 19.49 -24.46 4.09
N ASP A 147 20.08 -25.62 4.39
CA ASP A 147 19.33 -26.89 4.50
C ASP A 147 18.20 -26.85 5.54
N LYS A 148 18.37 -26.09 6.63
CA LYS A 148 17.31 -25.93 7.65
C LYS A 148 16.18 -25.05 7.14
N ASP A 149 16.51 -24.02 6.37
CA ASP A 149 15.53 -23.17 5.70
C ASP A 149 14.76 -24.01 4.65
N CYS A 150 15.44 -24.85 3.86
CA CYS A 150 14.82 -25.75 2.88
C CYS A 150 13.91 -26.81 3.53
N GLY A 151 14.32 -27.38 4.66
CA GLY A 151 13.49 -28.32 5.42
C GLY A 151 12.18 -27.70 5.91
N LEU A 152 12.25 -26.46 6.44
CA LEU A 152 11.05 -25.72 6.86
C LEU A 152 10.16 -25.36 5.68
N LEU A 153 10.74 -24.97 4.54
CA LEU A 153 10.02 -24.65 3.31
C LEU A 153 9.19 -25.84 2.81
N HIS A 154 9.80 -27.03 2.78
CA HIS A 154 9.09 -28.26 2.43
C HIS A 154 7.97 -28.60 3.43
N GLY A 155 8.24 -28.38 4.73
CA GLY A 155 7.25 -28.52 5.80
C GLY A 155 6.06 -27.59 5.61
N LEU A 156 6.30 -26.30 5.33
CA LEU A 156 5.28 -25.28 5.11
C LEU A 156 4.40 -25.62 3.90
N GLN A 157 5.02 -25.98 2.76
CA GLN A 157 4.27 -26.38 1.57
C GLN A 157 3.36 -27.57 1.85
N THR A 158 3.90 -28.63 2.43
CA THR A 158 3.14 -29.86 2.74
C THR A 158 2.00 -29.57 3.70
N TRP A 159 2.28 -28.77 4.73
CA TRP A 159 1.30 -28.41 5.75
C TRP A 159 0.17 -27.54 5.20
N LEU A 160 0.48 -26.51 4.40
CA LEU A 160 -0.54 -25.65 3.77
C LEU A 160 -1.47 -26.44 2.86
N ARG A 161 -0.92 -27.36 2.06
CA ARG A 161 -1.72 -28.24 1.20
C ARG A 161 -2.67 -29.10 2.03
N LEU A 162 -2.17 -29.69 3.11
CA LEU A 162 -2.97 -30.53 4.00
C LEU A 162 -4.09 -29.73 4.68
N GLN A 163 -3.79 -28.55 5.22
CA GLN A 163 -4.77 -27.70 5.89
C GLN A 163 -5.88 -27.24 4.92
N ALA A 164 -5.51 -26.91 3.68
CA ALA A 164 -6.46 -26.49 2.65
C ALA A 164 -7.43 -27.59 2.20
N VAL A 165 -7.03 -28.86 2.32
CA VAL A 165 -7.89 -30.03 2.06
C VAL A 165 -8.79 -30.34 3.26
N VAL A 166 -8.25 -30.30 4.48
CA VAL A 166 -8.95 -30.76 5.68
C VAL A 166 -10.01 -29.75 6.15
N ARG A 167 -9.78 -28.44 5.99
CA ARG A 167 -10.63 -27.26 6.30
C ARG A 167 -11.30 -27.18 7.68
N SER A 168 -11.99 -28.23 8.12
CA SER A 168 -12.83 -28.34 9.31
C SER A 168 -12.20 -29.08 10.51
N ARG A 169 -11.05 -29.75 10.33
CA ARG A 169 -10.39 -30.57 11.38
C ARG A 169 -8.91 -30.28 11.52
N ALA A 170 -8.54 -29.00 11.62
CA ALA A 170 -7.17 -28.65 11.96
C ALA A 170 -6.82 -29.26 13.33
N PRO A 171 -5.67 -29.94 13.48
CA PRO A 171 -5.22 -30.43 14.78
C PRO A 171 -5.05 -29.26 15.74
N ALA A 172 -5.22 -29.54 17.04
CA ALA A 172 -4.83 -28.60 18.08
C ALA A 172 -3.35 -28.23 17.90
N VAL A 173 -3.02 -26.95 18.06
CA VAL A 173 -1.72 -26.43 17.61
C VAL A 173 -0.54 -27.03 18.38
N ASP A 174 -0.74 -27.38 19.64
CA ASP A 174 0.21 -28.12 20.49
C ASP A 174 0.56 -29.52 19.93
N LYS A 175 -0.34 -30.10 19.13
CA LYS A 175 -0.15 -31.40 18.47
C LYS A 175 0.27 -31.28 17.01
N ASP A 176 0.37 -30.07 16.48
CA ASP A 176 0.74 -29.84 15.09
C ASP A 176 2.25 -29.95 14.90
N LYS A 177 2.67 -30.89 14.05
CA LYS A 177 4.09 -31.14 13.74
C LYS A 177 4.75 -29.93 13.08
N PHE A 178 4.02 -29.17 12.26
CA PHE A 178 4.57 -27.99 11.61
C PHE A 178 4.83 -26.87 12.63
N TRP A 179 3.98 -26.73 13.65
CA TRP A 179 4.21 -25.77 14.74
C TRP A 179 5.52 -26.07 15.48
N ALA A 180 5.78 -27.34 15.81
CA ALA A 180 7.05 -27.76 16.40
C ALA A 180 8.26 -27.45 15.49
N GLN A 181 8.12 -27.60 14.17
CA GLN A 181 9.15 -27.23 13.19
C GLN A 181 9.42 -25.71 13.18
N VAL A 182 8.38 -24.87 13.22
CA VAL A 182 8.51 -23.40 13.28
C VAL A 182 9.26 -22.97 14.53
N LEU A 183 8.92 -23.56 15.69
CA LEU A 183 9.58 -23.29 16.97
C LEU A 183 11.04 -23.75 16.96
N GLY A 184 11.31 -24.97 16.50
CA GLY A 184 12.67 -25.51 16.38
C GLY A 184 13.54 -24.69 15.41
N HIS A 185 12.97 -24.24 14.30
CA HIS A 185 13.65 -23.34 13.36
C HIS A 185 14.02 -22.01 14.03
N ASN A 186 13.11 -21.41 14.79
CA ASN A 186 13.32 -20.11 15.42
C ASN A 186 13.94 -20.19 16.83
N GLN A 187 14.34 -21.38 17.30
CA GLN A 187 14.76 -21.64 18.69
C GLN A 187 15.82 -20.65 19.20
N GLN A 188 16.88 -20.40 18.43
CA GLN A 188 17.96 -19.48 18.84
C GLN A 188 17.43 -18.06 19.04
N ARG A 189 16.61 -17.57 18.10
CA ARG A 189 16.04 -16.23 18.15
C ARG A 189 15.05 -16.13 19.32
N LEU A 190 14.17 -17.12 19.49
CA LEU A 190 13.26 -17.22 20.61
C LEU A 190 14.01 -17.19 21.95
N GLY A 191 15.10 -17.95 22.08
CA GLY A 191 15.92 -17.98 23.30
C GLY A 191 16.43 -16.61 23.75
N VAL A 192 16.81 -15.73 22.83
CA VAL A 192 17.21 -14.35 23.16
C VAL A 192 16.07 -13.55 23.78
N TYR A 193 14.87 -13.64 23.19
CA TYR A 193 13.71 -12.88 23.67
C TYR A 193 13.09 -13.51 24.92
N VAL A 194 13.10 -14.84 25.05
CA VAL A 194 12.72 -15.53 26.29
C VAL A 194 13.66 -15.11 27.44
N SER A 195 14.97 -15.03 27.20
CA SER A 195 15.92 -14.55 28.23
C SER A 195 15.66 -13.09 28.65
N ARG A 196 15.26 -12.24 27.70
CA ARG A 196 14.86 -10.85 27.99
C ARG A 196 13.55 -10.80 28.79
N MET A 197 12.58 -11.63 28.41
CA MET A 197 11.30 -11.74 29.13
C MET A 197 11.53 -12.20 30.57
N ALA A 198 12.37 -13.21 30.77
CA ALA A 198 12.76 -13.71 32.10
C ALA A 198 13.44 -12.65 32.98
N SER A 199 14.08 -11.65 32.36
CA SER A 199 14.77 -10.54 33.06
C SER A 199 13.86 -9.33 33.27
N THR A 200 12.61 -9.36 32.81
CA THR A 200 11.66 -8.24 32.92
C THR A 200 11.03 -8.24 34.31
N ALA A 201 11.07 -7.09 35.01
CA ALA A 201 10.48 -6.97 36.33
C ALA A 201 8.94 -7.02 36.27
N THR A 202 8.31 -7.67 37.26
CA THR A 202 6.84 -7.73 37.37
C THR A 202 6.19 -6.35 37.43
N ALA A 203 6.82 -5.40 38.12
CA ALA A 203 6.36 -4.00 38.17
C ALA A 203 6.29 -3.35 36.78
N THR A 204 7.22 -3.69 35.88
CA THR A 204 7.23 -3.20 34.49
C THR A 204 6.04 -3.77 33.71
N LEU A 205 5.67 -5.03 33.94
CA LEU A 205 4.47 -5.63 33.35
C LEU A 205 3.19 -5.01 33.90
N GLY A 206 3.11 -4.78 35.21
CA GLY A 206 2.01 -4.03 35.82
C GLY A 206 1.85 -2.66 35.20
N GLY A 207 2.96 -1.95 34.96
CA GLY A 207 2.89 -0.67 34.25
C GLY A 207 2.38 -0.75 32.81
N ILE A 208 2.56 -1.88 32.10
CA ILE A 208 2.03 -2.10 30.75
C ILE A 208 0.53 -2.44 30.78
N PHE A 209 0.09 -3.25 31.75
CA PHE A 209 -1.24 -3.87 31.75
C PHE A 209 -2.18 -3.42 32.89
N CYS A 210 -1.82 -2.49 33.78
CA CYS A 210 -2.68 -2.06 34.90
C CYS A 210 -3.50 -0.77 34.62
N ASP A 211 -4.02 -0.56 33.41
CA ASP A 211 -4.98 0.54 33.17
C ASP A 211 -6.41 0.19 33.59
N GLU A 212 -7.23 1.22 33.83
CA GLU A 212 -8.63 1.16 34.33
C GLU A 212 -9.61 0.31 33.49
N GLY A 213 -9.16 -0.32 32.39
CA GLY A 213 -9.95 -1.27 31.60
C GLY A 213 -9.19 -2.52 31.16
N SER A 214 -7.92 -2.69 31.53
CA SER A 214 -7.17 -3.91 31.22
C SER A 214 -7.44 -4.96 32.29
N THR A 215 -7.89 -6.14 31.87
CA THR A 215 -8.34 -7.22 32.74
C THR A 215 -7.18 -7.76 33.59
N ALA A 216 -7.41 -8.06 34.88
CA ALA A 216 -6.48 -8.80 35.74
C ALA A 216 -5.88 -10.06 35.06
N VAL A 217 -6.64 -10.65 34.14
CA VAL A 217 -6.24 -11.74 33.24
C VAL A 217 -4.96 -11.42 32.44
N ALA A 218 -4.82 -10.22 31.87
CA ALA A 218 -3.65 -9.86 31.07
C ALA A 218 -2.39 -9.77 31.93
N LEU A 219 -2.51 -9.27 33.17
CA LEU A 219 -1.39 -9.26 34.11
C LEU A 219 -0.99 -10.68 34.52
N GLU A 220 -1.98 -11.54 34.84
CA GLU A 220 -1.73 -12.95 35.18
C GLU A 220 -1.05 -13.70 34.02
N LEU A 221 -1.51 -13.52 32.78
CA LEU A 221 -0.87 -14.09 31.59
C LEU A 221 0.57 -13.60 31.43
N ALA A 222 0.84 -12.33 31.72
CA ALA A 222 2.18 -11.75 31.65
C ALA A 222 3.12 -12.33 32.73
N GLU A 223 2.63 -12.48 33.95
CA GLU A 223 3.37 -13.11 35.06
C GLU A 223 3.68 -14.58 34.77
N ASN A 224 2.70 -15.33 34.27
CA ASN A 224 2.88 -16.71 33.82
C ASN A 224 3.92 -16.81 32.70
N CYS A 225 3.89 -15.88 31.75
CA CYS A 225 4.87 -15.80 30.67
C CYS A 225 6.31 -15.57 31.19
N VAL A 226 6.50 -14.65 32.16
CA VAL A 226 7.81 -14.41 32.80
C VAL A 226 8.27 -15.63 33.61
N SER A 227 7.39 -16.22 34.40
CA SER A 227 7.70 -17.40 35.21
C SER A 227 8.19 -18.58 34.34
N LEU A 228 7.46 -18.87 33.26
CA LEU A 228 7.85 -19.90 32.30
C LEU A 228 9.16 -19.55 31.57
N ALA A 229 9.35 -18.28 31.21
CA ALA A 229 10.58 -17.82 30.58
C ALA A 229 11.80 -17.99 31.51
N ALA A 230 11.66 -17.67 32.80
CA ALA A 230 12.70 -17.85 33.80
C ALA A 230 13.04 -19.34 34.02
N ALA A 231 12.02 -20.21 33.98
CA ALA A 231 12.22 -21.65 34.07
C ALA A 231 12.90 -22.24 32.83
N ASN A 232 12.81 -21.61 31.65
CA ASN A 232 13.24 -22.21 30.38
C ASN A 232 14.74 -22.57 30.28
N GLY A 233 15.59 -21.94 31.10
CA GLY A 233 17.05 -22.13 31.06
C GLY A 233 17.57 -23.45 31.65
N THR A 234 16.72 -24.29 32.25
CA THR A 234 17.16 -25.44 33.07
C THR A 234 17.05 -26.80 32.37
N PHE A 235 16.61 -26.87 31.11
CA PHE A 235 16.31 -28.15 30.46
C PHE A 235 17.38 -28.62 29.48
N ALA A 236 17.80 -29.87 29.62
CA ALA A 236 18.63 -30.58 28.67
C ALA A 236 17.82 -31.26 27.55
N ASP A 237 16.52 -31.50 27.76
CA ASP A 237 15.64 -32.16 26.82
C ASP A 237 15.08 -31.18 25.77
N SER A 238 15.33 -31.50 24.49
CA SER A 238 14.91 -30.69 23.35
C SER A 238 13.39 -30.67 23.13
N GLU A 239 12.68 -31.74 23.50
CA GLU A 239 11.23 -31.84 23.27
C GLU A 239 10.47 -30.96 24.27
N MET A 240 10.74 -31.13 25.56
CA MET A 240 10.17 -30.30 26.61
C MET A 240 10.52 -28.81 26.43
N HIS A 241 11.73 -28.51 25.93
CA HIS A 241 12.10 -27.14 25.60
C HIS A 241 11.22 -26.55 24.49
N THR A 242 10.97 -27.32 23.42
CA THR A 242 10.09 -26.90 22.31
C THR A 242 8.65 -26.69 22.80
N GLN A 243 8.14 -27.59 23.64
CA GLN A 243 6.81 -27.46 24.23
C GLN A 243 6.68 -26.18 25.05
N ARG A 244 7.66 -25.85 25.90
CA ARG A 244 7.68 -24.60 26.68
C ARG A 244 7.72 -23.36 25.80
N LEU A 245 8.55 -23.36 24.76
CA LEU A 245 8.55 -22.27 23.78
C LEU A 245 7.18 -22.09 23.15
N GLY A 246 6.48 -23.18 22.86
CA GLY A 246 5.09 -23.15 22.38
C GLY A 246 4.14 -22.46 23.35
N ILE A 247 4.22 -22.78 24.65
CA ILE A 247 3.38 -22.15 25.68
C ILE A 247 3.72 -20.66 25.82
N ILE A 248 5.02 -20.31 25.92
CA ILE A 248 5.47 -18.91 26.06
C ILE A 248 5.01 -18.06 24.88
N THR A 249 5.15 -18.56 23.65
CA THR A 249 4.72 -17.83 22.45
C THR A 249 3.20 -17.72 22.33
N ALA A 250 2.44 -18.70 22.82
CA ALA A 250 0.98 -18.63 22.90
C ALA A 250 0.50 -17.58 23.92
N LEU A 251 1.10 -17.53 25.11
CA LEU A 251 0.82 -16.48 26.10
C LEU A 251 1.17 -15.10 25.56
N ALA A 252 2.35 -14.96 24.95
CA ALA A 252 2.78 -13.70 24.35
C ALA A 252 1.89 -13.27 23.17
N TYR A 253 1.30 -14.21 22.45
CA TYR A 253 0.32 -13.92 21.41
C TYR A 253 -0.94 -13.30 22.00
N GLN A 254 -1.52 -13.87 23.06
CA GLN A 254 -2.68 -13.27 23.73
C GLN A 254 -2.37 -11.87 24.26
N LEU A 255 -1.23 -11.72 24.95
CA LEU A 255 -0.79 -10.44 25.52
C LEU A 255 -0.55 -9.34 24.48
N ARG A 256 -0.19 -9.72 23.24
CA ARG A 256 0.06 -8.76 22.15
C ARG A 256 -1.17 -7.88 21.88
N TYR A 257 -2.37 -8.42 22.05
CA TYR A 257 -3.64 -7.74 21.77
C TYR A 257 -4.24 -7.04 23.00
N SER A 258 -3.63 -7.19 24.18
CA SER A 258 -4.18 -6.69 25.45
C SER A 258 -3.70 -5.28 25.85
N THR A 259 -2.81 -4.63 25.07
CA THR A 259 -2.20 -3.35 25.45
C THR A 259 -2.88 -2.15 24.79
N THR A 260 -3.39 -1.21 25.58
CA THR A 260 -4.02 0.04 25.09
C THR A 260 -3.20 1.30 25.40
N LYS A 261 -2.10 1.19 26.16
CA LYS A 261 -1.28 2.35 26.54
C LYS A 261 -0.48 2.95 25.38
N ASP A 262 -0.70 4.25 25.16
CA ASP A 262 0.06 5.06 24.22
C ASP A 262 1.40 5.55 24.79
N ARG A 263 1.49 5.72 26.11
CA ARG A 263 2.68 6.24 26.80
C ARG A 263 3.31 5.19 27.69
N LEU A 264 4.48 4.70 27.28
CA LEU A 264 5.24 3.68 27.99
C LEU A 264 6.64 4.20 28.33
N SER A 265 7.17 3.81 29.48
CA SER A 265 8.59 4.04 29.80
C SER A 265 9.49 3.27 28.82
N ALA A 266 10.77 3.64 28.71
CA ALA A 266 11.70 2.94 27.81
C ALA A 266 11.82 1.44 28.13
N GLU A 267 11.77 1.07 29.41
CA GLU A 267 11.78 -0.33 29.85
C GLU A 267 10.50 -1.06 29.45
N MET A 268 9.34 -0.42 29.64
CA MET A 268 8.05 -0.95 29.21
C MET A 268 7.97 -1.13 27.69
N VAL A 269 8.52 -0.20 26.92
CA VAL A 269 8.64 -0.34 25.46
C VAL A 269 9.49 -1.56 25.09
N ALA A 270 10.61 -1.81 25.80
CA ALA A 270 11.46 -2.97 25.56
C ALA A 270 10.76 -4.30 25.89
N ALA A 271 10.03 -4.34 27.01
CA ALA A 271 9.21 -5.49 27.40
C ALA A 271 8.06 -5.74 26.40
N ARG A 272 7.31 -4.69 26.00
CA ARG A 272 6.27 -4.79 24.96
C ARG A 272 6.84 -5.30 23.64
N LYS A 273 7.98 -4.79 23.18
CA LYS A 273 8.67 -5.29 21.98
C LYS A 273 9.06 -6.77 22.09
N THR A 274 9.40 -7.23 23.29
CA THR A 274 9.74 -8.63 23.56
C THR A 274 8.50 -9.51 23.46
N ILE A 275 7.40 -9.12 24.11
CA ILE A 275 6.09 -9.80 24.01
C ILE A 275 5.61 -9.82 22.56
N SER A 276 5.59 -8.67 21.88
CA SER A 276 5.17 -8.58 20.48
C SER A 276 6.03 -9.45 19.56
N PHE A 277 7.33 -9.58 19.80
CA PHE A 277 8.16 -10.49 19.02
C PHE A 277 7.79 -11.97 19.26
N LEU A 278 7.67 -12.39 20.52
CA LEU A 278 7.32 -13.77 20.86
C LEU A 278 5.94 -14.15 20.31
N GLY A 279 4.95 -13.26 20.47
CA GLY A 279 3.60 -13.44 19.95
C GLY A 279 3.52 -13.44 18.42
N ARG A 280 4.40 -12.72 17.72
CA ARG A 280 4.44 -12.70 16.24
C ARG A 280 4.68 -14.08 15.62
N ILE A 281 5.50 -14.93 16.25
CA ILE A 281 5.77 -16.28 15.73
C ILE A 281 4.50 -17.13 15.73
N ARG A 282 3.67 -17.01 16.79
CA ARG A 282 2.37 -17.66 16.84
C ARG A 282 1.38 -17.02 15.86
N ALA A 283 1.37 -15.69 15.75
CA ALA A 283 0.53 -15.00 14.78
C ALA A 283 0.81 -15.47 13.34
N SER A 284 2.09 -15.70 12.98
CA SER A 284 2.44 -16.26 11.67
C SER A 284 1.76 -17.60 11.41
N TYR A 285 1.80 -18.51 12.38
CA TYR A 285 1.14 -19.81 12.26
C TYR A 285 -0.37 -19.68 12.07
N GLU A 286 -1.03 -18.81 12.84
CA GLU A 286 -2.47 -18.59 12.71
C GLU A 286 -2.83 -17.98 11.34
N VAL A 287 -2.05 -17.03 10.84
CA VAL A 287 -2.26 -16.46 9.50
C VAL A 287 -2.11 -17.52 8.41
N PHE A 288 -1.15 -18.44 8.53
CA PHE A 288 -1.02 -19.54 7.57
C PHE A 288 -2.21 -20.49 7.62
N ARG A 289 -2.73 -20.77 8.82
CA ARG A 289 -3.93 -21.59 9.02
C ARG A 289 -5.15 -20.94 8.37
N LEU A 290 -5.37 -19.65 8.64
CA LEU A 290 -6.45 -18.86 8.04
C LEU A 290 -6.34 -18.81 6.51
N ALA A 291 -5.14 -18.53 5.97
CA ALA A 291 -4.91 -18.52 4.53
C ALA A 291 -5.14 -19.90 3.88
N ALA A 292 -4.78 -20.99 4.55
CA ALA A 292 -5.05 -22.34 4.03
C ALA A 292 -6.54 -22.68 4.02
N GLN A 293 -7.30 -22.16 4.99
CA GLN A 293 -8.75 -22.38 5.06
C GLN A 293 -9.53 -21.55 4.03
N GLU A 294 -8.95 -20.46 3.53
CA GLU A 294 -9.55 -19.63 2.48
C GLU A 294 -9.51 -20.35 1.12
N SER A 295 -10.67 -20.86 0.71
CA SER A 295 -10.79 -21.76 -0.43
C SER A 295 -10.37 -21.13 -1.75
N GLU A 296 -10.55 -19.82 -1.88
CA GLU A 296 -10.27 -19.10 -3.12
C GLU A 296 -8.77 -18.91 -3.38
N LEU A 297 -7.93 -19.09 -2.36
CA LEU A 297 -6.48 -19.01 -2.52
C LEU A 297 -5.85 -20.26 -3.16
N LYS A 298 -6.61 -21.36 -3.28
CA LYS A 298 -6.15 -22.64 -3.88
C LYS A 298 -4.84 -23.17 -3.27
N LEU A 299 -4.66 -23.01 -1.96
CA LEU A 299 -3.42 -23.45 -1.30
C LEU A 299 -3.25 -24.98 -1.22
N ASN A 300 -4.25 -25.77 -1.60
CA ASN A 300 -4.12 -27.21 -1.81
C ASN A 300 -3.12 -27.58 -2.92
N GLU A 301 -2.84 -26.64 -3.84
CA GLU A 301 -1.90 -26.79 -4.95
C GLU A 301 -0.67 -25.88 -4.83
N ILE A 302 -0.50 -25.19 -3.70
CA ILE A 302 0.60 -24.24 -3.49
C ILE A 302 1.95 -24.88 -3.77
N THR A 303 2.83 -24.17 -4.47
CA THR A 303 4.25 -24.50 -4.57
C THR A 303 5.06 -23.43 -3.84
N VAL A 304 6.05 -23.83 -3.06
CA VAL A 304 6.96 -22.89 -2.39
C VAL A 304 8.34 -23.09 -2.98
N PHE A 305 8.99 -22.01 -3.39
CA PHE A 305 10.27 -22.03 -4.09
C PHE A 305 11.32 -21.18 -3.38
N ALA A 306 12.48 -21.77 -3.13
CA ALA A 306 13.65 -21.06 -2.60
C ALA A 306 14.34 -20.32 -3.75
N VAL A 307 14.37 -18.99 -3.69
CA VAL A 307 15.11 -18.18 -4.66
C VAL A 307 16.61 -18.35 -4.39
N PRO A 308 17.40 -18.74 -5.40
CA PRO A 308 18.85 -18.87 -5.23
C PRO A 308 19.47 -17.50 -4.90
N PRO A 309 20.49 -17.45 -4.03
CA PRO A 309 21.15 -16.19 -3.74
C PRO A 309 21.82 -15.64 -5.01
N ALA A 310 21.66 -14.34 -5.26
CA ALA A 310 22.43 -13.66 -6.28
C ALA A 310 23.93 -13.72 -5.95
N GLU A 311 24.77 -13.81 -6.98
CA GLU A 311 26.22 -13.79 -6.80
C GLU A 311 26.67 -12.45 -6.20
N PRO A 312 27.40 -12.45 -5.07
CA PRO A 312 27.87 -11.21 -4.48
C PRO A 312 28.97 -10.58 -5.33
N ALA A 313 28.85 -9.29 -5.62
CA ALA A 313 29.95 -8.55 -6.23
C ALA A 313 31.00 -8.21 -5.16
N THR A 314 32.27 -8.50 -5.46
CA THR A 314 33.39 -8.24 -4.56
C THR A 314 34.27 -7.15 -5.14
N TYR A 315 34.61 -6.16 -4.31
CA TYR A 315 35.42 -5.03 -4.74
C TYR A 315 36.62 -4.83 -3.82
N SER A 316 37.66 -4.20 -4.35
CA SER A 316 38.86 -3.86 -3.58
C SER A 316 38.64 -2.59 -2.76
N TRP A 317 39.17 -2.57 -1.53
CA TRP A 317 39.11 -1.39 -0.67
C TRP A 317 39.75 -0.14 -1.31
N PRO A 318 40.94 -0.21 -1.93
CA PRO A 318 41.57 0.98 -2.52
C PRO A 318 40.72 1.60 -3.63
N GLU A 319 40.08 0.78 -4.45
CA GLU A 319 39.21 1.23 -5.53
C GLU A 319 37.98 1.96 -5.01
N VAL A 320 37.30 1.40 -4.01
CA VAL A 320 36.07 2.02 -3.49
C VAL A 320 36.36 3.23 -2.64
N SER A 321 37.42 3.22 -1.84
CA SER A 321 37.86 4.42 -1.12
C SER A 321 38.18 5.56 -2.10
N ARG A 322 38.85 5.26 -3.22
CA ARG A 322 39.15 6.24 -4.27
C ARG A 322 37.88 6.80 -4.91
N ASN A 323 36.93 5.93 -5.28
CA ASN A 323 35.70 6.36 -5.92
C ASN A 323 34.77 7.14 -4.99
N VAL A 324 34.72 6.81 -3.70
CA VAL A 324 34.01 7.61 -2.69
C VAL A 324 34.61 9.01 -2.59
N SER A 325 35.94 9.15 -2.60
CA SER A 325 36.59 10.46 -2.61
C SER A 325 36.29 11.25 -3.89
N ILE A 326 36.32 10.60 -5.06
CA ILE A 326 35.97 11.24 -6.34
C ILE A 326 34.52 11.74 -6.31
N ALA A 327 33.58 10.89 -5.89
CA ALA A 327 32.17 11.26 -5.76
C ALA A 327 31.98 12.40 -4.76
N ALA A 328 32.66 12.38 -3.62
CA ALA A 328 32.58 13.43 -2.61
C ALA A 328 33.00 14.78 -3.19
N SER A 329 34.14 14.83 -3.89
CA SER A 329 34.63 16.02 -4.60
C SER A 329 33.66 16.48 -5.68
N ALA A 330 33.12 15.56 -6.49
CA ALA A 330 32.17 15.88 -7.56
C ALA A 330 30.84 16.46 -7.03
N TYR A 331 30.45 16.09 -5.82
CA TYR A 331 29.22 16.55 -5.19
C TYR A 331 29.42 17.71 -4.22
N GLY A 332 30.65 18.21 -4.06
CA GLY A 332 30.95 19.30 -3.13
C GLY A 332 30.77 18.92 -1.66
N THR A 333 30.92 17.64 -1.33
CA THR A 333 30.76 17.12 0.05
C THR A 333 32.10 16.74 0.65
N SER A 334 32.18 16.76 2.00
CA SER A 334 33.39 16.31 2.68
C SER A 334 33.58 14.80 2.51
N PRO A 335 34.80 14.33 2.20
CA PRO A 335 35.07 12.91 2.09
C PRO A 335 34.84 12.21 3.44
N LEU A 336 34.33 10.98 3.39
CA LEU A 336 34.14 10.17 4.59
C LEU A 336 35.49 9.78 5.20
N SER A 337 35.56 9.79 6.53
CA SER A 337 36.73 9.24 7.20
C SER A 337 36.88 7.75 6.85
N THR A 338 38.13 7.31 6.67
CA THR A 338 38.47 5.91 6.35
C THR A 338 37.81 4.92 7.32
N ASN A 339 37.76 5.25 8.61
CA ASN A 339 37.17 4.39 9.64
C ASN A 339 35.64 4.32 9.52
N ASN A 340 34.97 5.45 9.25
CA ASN A 340 33.52 5.48 9.03
C ASN A 340 33.15 4.65 7.80
N LEU A 341 33.86 4.84 6.69
CA LEU A 341 33.59 4.12 5.45
C LEU A 341 33.85 2.61 5.61
N LYS A 342 34.95 2.20 6.27
CA LYS A 342 35.21 0.78 6.59
C LYS A 342 34.11 0.16 7.45
N THR A 343 33.58 0.92 8.40
CA THR A 343 32.48 0.49 9.28
C THR A 343 31.18 0.30 8.50
N VAL A 344 30.82 1.28 7.66
CA VAL A 344 29.62 1.24 6.81
C VAL A 344 29.65 0.09 5.82
N LEU A 345 30.82 -0.17 5.22
CA LEU A 345 30.99 -1.25 4.23
C LEU A 345 31.33 -2.61 4.84
N ASN A 346 31.59 -2.68 6.15
CA ASN A 346 32.01 -3.91 6.84
C ASN A 346 33.20 -4.59 6.13
N VAL A 347 34.25 -3.81 5.84
CA VAL A 347 35.44 -4.25 5.10
C VAL A 347 36.19 -5.32 5.89
N LYS A 348 36.49 -6.45 5.25
CA LYS A 348 37.29 -7.55 5.81
C LYS A 348 38.43 -7.89 4.84
N ASP A 349 39.64 -8.00 5.37
CA ASP A 349 40.84 -8.36 4.58
C ASP A 349 41.05 -7.47 3.34
N GLY A 350 40.75 -6.17 3.47
CA GLY A 350 40.88 -5.21 2.37
C GLY A 350 39.87 -5.37 1.24
N LYS A 351 38.84 -6.20 1.43
CA LYS A 351 37.75 -6.43 0.47
C LYS A 351 36.41 -6.15 1.14
N PHE A 352 35.39 -5.87 0.33
CA PHE A 352 34.02 -5.90 0.79
C PHE A 352 33.11 -6.44 -0.30
N THR A 353 31.94 -6.92 0.11
CA THR A 353 30.95 -7.56 -0.76
C THR A 353 29.64 -6.78 -0.74
N THR A 354 29.09 -6.53 -1.92
CA THR A 354 27.70 -6.11 -2.08
C THR A 354 26.83 -7.34 -2.32
N HIS A 355 25.55 -7.24 -1.99
CA HIS A 355 24.60 -8.32 -2.14
C HIS A 355 23.32 -7.77 -2.75
N CYS A 356 22.66 -8.57 -3.59
CA CYS A 356 21.26 -8.32 -3.92
C CYS A 356 20.41 -8.58 -2.68
N HIS A 357 19.58 -7.62 -2.29
CA HIS A 357 18.70 -7.78 -1.12
C HIS A 357 17.54 -8.70 -1.47
N ALA A 358 17.02 -9.41 -0.47
CA ALA A 358 15.96 -10.41 -0.65
C ALA A 358 14.73 -9.85 -1.39
N GLU A 359 14.34 -8.60 -1.12
CA GLU A 359 13.22 -7.93 -1.79
C GLU A 359 13.44 -7.83 -3.31
N ILE A 360 14.66 -7.50 -3.73
CA ILE A 360 15.03 -7.36 -5.14
C ILE A 360 15.15 -8.74 -5.81
N GLN A 361 15.67 -9.75 -5.09
CA GLN A 361 15.69 -11.14 -5.57
C GLN A 361 14.27 -11.66 -5.84
N ILE A 362 13.30 -11.32 -4.97
CA ILE A 362 11.90 -11.70 -5.15
C ILE A 362 11.30 -11.07 -6.40
N VAL A 363 11.50 -9.77 -6.64
CA VAL A 363 11.03 -9.09 -7.86
C VAL A 363 11.48 -9.87 -9.10
N PHE A 364 12.79 -10.12 -9.21
CA PHE A 364 13.33 -10.76 -10.40
C PHE A 364 12.93 -12.23 -10.54
N ALA A 365 12.82 -12.98 -9.45
CA ALA A 365 12.28 -14.34 -9.50
C ALA A 365 10.84 -14.38 -10.02
N MET A 366 10.01 -13.40 -9.62
CA MET A 366 8.64 -13.28 -10.13
C MET A 366 8.60 -12.88 -11.61
N GLU A 367 9.49 -11.99 -12.05
CA GLU A 367 9.63 -11.65 -13.48
C GLU A 367 10.04 -12.87 -14.32
N GLU A 368 11.03 -13.63 -13.87
CA GLU A 368 11.53 -14.81 -14.58
C GLU A 368 10.50 -15.94 -14.66
N SER A 369 9.56 -15.99 -13.72
CA SER A 369 8.53 -17.03 -13.67
C SER A 369 7.56 -17.02 -14.85
N ARG A 370 7.47 -15.88 -15.58
CA ARG A 370 6.49 -15.63 -16.67
C ARG A 370 5.04 -15.92 -16.27
N ALA A 371 4.73 -15.84 -14.97
CA ALA A 371 3.38 -16.03 -14.47
C ALA A 371 2.44 -14.93 -14.98
N GLU A 372 1.20 -15.33 -15.32
CA GLU A 372 0.14 -14.45 -15.81
C GLU A 372 -0.25 -13.40 -14.76
N GLU A 373 -0.38 -13.83 -13.49
CA GLU A 373 -0.75 -12.97 -12.39
C GLU A 373 0.34 -12.94 -11.31
N LYS A 374 0.68 -11.75 -10.84
CA LYS A 374 1.70 -11.53 -9.82
C LYS A 374 1.08 -10.73 -8.69
N HIS A 375 1.21 -11.22 -7.46
CA HIS A 375 0.73 -10.48 -6.30
C HIS A 375 1.59 -9.21 -6.12
N PRO A 376 0.98 -8.01 -6.06
CA PRO A 376 1.73 -6.76 -5.96
C PRO A 376 2.51 -6.60 -4.65
N PHE A 377 2.15 -7.32 -3.59
CA PHE A 377 2.83 -7.15 -2.31
C PHE A 377 4.02 -8.12 -2.15
N ILE A 378 5.17 -7.57 -1.74
CA ILE A 378 6.35 -8.32 -1.30
C ILE A 378 6.39 -8.28 0.22
N GLY A 379 6.15 -9.43 0.84
CA GLY A 379 6.28 -9.60 2.27
C GLY A 379 7.73 -9.54 2.70
N CYS A 380 8.03 -8.84 3.78
CA CYS A 380 9.40 -8.62 4.26
C CYS A 380 9.50 -8.87 5.76
N SER A 381 10.52 -9.61 6.19
CA SER A 381 10.77 -9.84 7.62
C SER A 381 11.06 -8.57 8.42
N LYS A 382 11.52 -7.51 7.74
CA LYS A 382 11.75 -6.17 8.27
C LYS A 382 11.19 -5.15 7.27
N LYS A 383 11.03 -3.90 7.71
CA LYS A 383 10.76 -2.81 6.75
C LYS A 383 11.89 -2.79 5.72
N SER A 384 11.59 -2.47 4.46
CA SER A 384 12.59 -2.50 3.40
C SER A 384 13.59 -1.35 3.56
N CYS A 385 14.82 -1.51 3.05
CA CYS A 385 15.78 -0.41 3.04
C CYS A 385 15.36 0.68 2.06
N TRP A 386 15.93 1.89 2.18
CA TRP A 386 15.58 3.00 1.30
C TRP A 386 15.83 2.64 -0.17
N LEU A 387 16.95 1.97 -0.49
CA LEU A 387 17.27 1.56 -1.86
C LEU A 387 16.27 0.56 -2.43
N CYS A 388 15.87 -0.47 -1.66
CA CYS A 388 14.83 -1.40 -2.07
C CYS A 388 13.50 -0.68 -2.30
N TRP A 389 13.10 0.20 -1.39
CA TRP A 389 11.88 0.99 -1.54
C TRP A 389 11.89 1.86 -2.80
N GLN A 390 12.97 2.61 -3.04
CA GLN A 390 13.08 3.45 -4.24
C GLN A 390 13.11 2.62 -5.52
N PHE A 391 13.75 1.44 -5.50
CA PHE A 391 13.77 0.52 -6.62
C PHE A 391 12.36 0.03 -6.96
N LEU A 392 11.61 -0.49 -5.99
CA LEU A 392 10.24 -0.94 -6.23
C LEU A 392 9.35 0.17 -6.80
N ALA A 393 9.46 1.38 -6.26
CA ALA A 393 8.70 2.54 -6.72
C ALA A 393 9.04 2.98 -8.15
N ARG A 394 10.33 3.01 -8.53
CA ARG A 394 10.76 3.40 -9.89
C ARG A 394 10.56 2.28 -10.89
N TYR A 395 10.87 1.05 -10.52
CA TYR A 395 10.61 -0.12 -11.36
C TYR A 395 9.13 -0.19 -11.73
N ARG A 396 8.24 0.15 -10.78
CA ARG A 396 6.80 0.37 -11.04
C ARG A 396 6.55 1.45 -12.09
N ALA A 397 7.12 2.65 -11.92
CA ALA A 397 6.86 3.77 -12.82
C ALA A 397 7.26 3.47 -14.28
N GLN A 398 8.28 2.63 -14.47
CA GLN A 398 8.77 2.24 -15.79
C GLN A 398 7.90 1.17 -16.49
N ARG A 399 6.87 0.59 -15.83
CA ARG A 399 5.99 -0.47 -16.38
C ARG A 399 4.51 -0.05 -16.44
N PRO A 400 4.11 0.82 -17.37
CA PRO A 400 2.74 1.36 -17.42
C PRO A 400 1.66 0.36 -17.85
N PHE A 401 2.02 -0.76 -18.50
CA PHE A 401 1.05 -1.65 -19.15
C PHE A 401 0.70 -2.93 -18.37
N GLU A 402 1.39 -3.25 -17.27
CA GLU A 402 1.14 -4.48 -16.51
C GLU A 402 0.29 -4.21 -15.25
N ARG A 403 -0.80 -4.97 -15.09
CA ARG A 403 -1.62 -4.96 -13.87
C ARG A 403 -0.85 -5.65 -12.74
N GLY A 404 -0.45 -4.89 -11.74
CA GLY A 404 0.19 -5.41 -10.52
C GLY A 404 1.54 -4.75 -10.28
N PHE A 405 1.65 -4.00 -9.18
CA PHE A 405 2.86 -3.23 -8.85
C PHE A 405 3.53 -3.75 -7.61
N TYR A 406 4.84 -3.95 -7.62
CA TYR A 406 5.54 -4.37 -6.43
C TYR A 406 5.62 -3.28 -5.37
N HIS A 407 5.17 -3.59 -4.15
CA HIS A 407 5.39 -2.75 -2.99
C HIS A 407 5.69 -3.59 -1.75
N THR A 408 6.24 -2.95 -0.73
CA THR A 408 6.44 -3.55 0.60
C THR A 408 5.56 -2.79 1.60
N ARG A 409 5.45 -3.28 2.85
CA ARG A 409 4.64 -2.57 3.86
C ARG A 409 5.08 -1.12 4.04
N GLN A 410 6.38 -0.91 4.27
CA GLN A 410 7.01 0.38 4.56
C GLN A 410 8.52 0.27 4.39
N SER A 411 9.20 1.42 4.31
CA SER A 411 10.66 1.52 4.40
C SER A 411 11.11 1.95 5.80
N HIS A 412 12.26 1.45 6.27
CA HIS A 412 12.94 2.02 7.44
C HIS A 412 13.77 3.27 7.11
N GLY A 413 13.83 3.69 5.84
CA GLY A 413 14.46 4.95 5.41
C GLY A 413 15.99 5.02 5.56
N VAL A 414 16.64 3.92 5.92
CA VAL A 414 18.10 3.81 6.02
C VAL A 414 18.64 3.30 4.68
N VAL A 415 19.67 3.98 4.19
CA VAL A 415 20.41 3.58 2.99
C VAL A 415 21.42 2.52 3.38
N MET A 416 21.35 1.37 2.71
CA MET A 416 22.22 0.22 2.97
C MET A 416 23.16 0.07 1.77
N PRO A 417 24.38 0.66 1.79
CA PRO A 417 25.22 0.74 0.60
C PRO A 417 25.73 -0.61 0.10
N ARG A 418 25.69 -1.65 0.93
CA ARG A 418 25.93 -3.05 0.52
C ARG A 418 24.71 -3.60 -0.25
N TRP A 419 24.42 -3.01 -1.40
CA TRP A 419 23.26 -3.29 -2.24
C TRP A 419 23.69 -3.34 -3.71
N THR A 420 23.08 -4.23 -4.49
CA THR A 420 23.23 -4.29 -5.95
C THR A 420 21.96 -4.88 -6.56
N ALA A 421 21.59 -4.42 -7.76
CA ALA A 421 20.54 -5.04 -8.58
C ALA A 421 21.12 -5.77 -9.82
N SER A 422 22.39 -5.54 -10.15
CA SER A 422 23.02 -6.00 -11.38
C SER A 422 23.44 -7.47 -11.37
N SER A 423 23.54 -8.08 -10.18
CA SER A 423 24.02 -9.46 -9.98
C SER A 423 23.04 -10.54 -10.45
N LEU A 424 21.86 -10.16 -10.96
CA LEU A 424 20.85 -11.10 -11.43
C LEU A 424 20.81 -11.12 -12.96
N ALA A 425 21.07 -12.31 -13.49
CA ALA A 425 21.06 -12.60 -14.92
C ALA A 425 19.62 -12.76 -15.40
N LEU A 426 18.95 -11.64 -15.67
CA LEU A 426 17.63 -11.64 -16.28
C LEU A 426 17.73 -12.14 -17.73
N LYS A 427 16.88 -13.10 -18.08
CA LYS A 427 16.75 -13.59 -19.47
C LYS A 427 15.84 -12.73 -20.33
N ASP A 428 15.05 -11.86 -19.70
CA ASP A 428 14.09 -10.98 -20.38
C ASP A 428 14.71 -9.59 -20.58
N ASP A 429 14.87 -9.19 -21.84
CA ASP A 429 15.45 -7.90 -22.23
C ASP A 429 14.63 -6.71 -21.71
N TYR A 430 13.31 -6.85 -21.52
CA TYR A 430 12.47 -5.77 -20.99
C TYR A 430 12.66 -5.59 -19.49
N ALA A 431 12.65 -6.68 -18.72
CA ALA A 431 12.90 -6.62 -17.28
C ALA A 431 14.30 -6.03 -16.99
N LEU A 432 15.27 -6.36 -17.84
CA LEU A 432 16.60 -5.77 -17.82
C LEU A 432 16.55 -4.25 -18.08
N LEU A 433 15.83 -3.80 -19.10
CA LEU A 433 15.69 -2.38 -19.40
C LEU A 433 15.04 -1.59 -18.25
N PHE A 434 13.94 -2.10 -17.69
CA PHE A 434 13.24 -1.45 -16.57
C PHE A 434 14.09 -1.40 -15.30
N ARG A 435 14.90 -2.45 -15.06
CA ARG A 435 15.89 -2.44 -13.99
C ARG A 435 16.90 -1.32 -14.19
N GLU A 436 17.52 -1.24 -15.35
CA GLU A 436 18.56 -0.22 -15.62
C GLU A 436 17.98 1.19 -15.49
N ALA A 437 16.79 1.43 -16.04
CA ALA A 437 16.08 2.70 -15.90
C ALA A 437 15.82 3.05 -14.42
N ALA A 438 15.31 2.09 -13.63
CA ALA A 438 15.11 2.30 -12.20
C ALA A 438 16.42 2.61 -11.47
N VAL A 439 17.53 1.94 -11.78
CA VAL A 439 18.84 2.20 -11.17
C VAL A 439 19.38 3.59 -11.53
N VAL A 440 19.22 4.03 -12.78
CA VAL A 440 19.57 5.40 -13.22
C VAL A 440 18.77 6.44 -12.43
N ASP A 441 17.47 6.25 -12.30
CA ASP A 441 16.59 7.17 -11.57
C ASP A 441 16.90 7.21 -10.07
N ILE A 442 17.32 6.08 -9.47
CA ILE A 442 17.78 6.03 -8.07
C ILE A 442 19.10 6.79 -7.96
N MET A 443 20.04 6.57 -8.89
CA MET A 443 21.33 7.24 -8.89
C MET A 443 21.17 8.77 -8.95
N ALA A 444 20.33 9.26 -9.87
CA ALA A 444 20.04 10.69 -9.98
C ALA A 444 19.46 11.27 -8.67
N GLU A 445 18.56 10.53 -8.02
CA GLU A 445 17.99 10.95 -6.73
C GLU A 445 19.02 10.93 -5.60
N MET A 446 19.89 9.90 -5.53
CA MET A 446 20.96 9.87 -4.55
C MET A 446 21.93 11.04 -4.74
N GLN A 447 22.34 11.32 -5.98
CA GLN A 447 23.19 12.47 -6.29
C GLN A 447 22.55 13.79 -5.87
N ARG A 448 21.25 13.96 -6.15
CA ARG A 448 20.48 15.13 -5.71
C ARG A 448 20.49 15.25 -4.18
N LEU A 449 20.20 14.16 -3.47
CA LEU A 449 20.15 14.13 -2.01
C LEU A 449 21.53 14.36 -1.35
N VAL A 450 22.63 13.92 -1.98
CA VAL A 450 23.98 14.17 -1.48
C VAL A 450 24.38 15.63 -1.68
N LYS A 451 23.92 16.28 -2.76
CA LYS A 451 24.21 17.69 -3.07
C LYS A 451 23.37 18.70 -2.28
N CYS A 452 22.18 18.32 -1.83
CA CYS A 452 21.33 19.21 -1.02
C CYS A 452 22.01 19.48 0.34
N ASP A 453 22.06 20.75 0.76
CA ASP A 453 22.56 21.10 2.09
C ASP A 453 21.68 20.40 3.15
N VAL A 454 22.37 19.76 4.10
CA VAL A 454 21.82 19.04 5.25
C VAL A 454 20.81 19.90 6.01
N ASN A 455 21.00 21.23 6.01
CA ASN A 455 20.11 22.18 6.67
C ASN A 455 18.81 22.46 5.91
N ASP A 456 18.84 22.40 4.57
CA ASP A 456 17.65 22.60 3.73
C ASP A 456 16.80 21.34 3.65
N TYR A 457 17.43 20.17 3.79
CA TYR A 457 16.76 18.89 3.86
C TYR A 457 16.33 18.55 5.30
N LYS A 458 15.44 19.38 5.88
CA LYS A 458 14.56 18.87 6.93
C LYS A 458 13.69 17.81 6.28
N ARG A 459 14.06 16.52 6.41
CA ARG A 459 13.11 15.44 6.17
C ARG A 459 11.84 15.86 6.90
N PRO A 460 10.70 16.04 6.22
CA PRO A 460 9.45 16.18 6.95
C PRO A 460 9.44 15.05 7.98
N PRO A 461 9.13 15.31 9.26
CA PRO A 461 9.03 14.25 10.26
C PRO A 461 8.24 13.13 9.61
N ALA A 462 8.68 11.88 9.76
CA ALA A 462 7.98 10.74 9.19
C ALA A 462 6.50 10.91 9.51
N GLN A 463 5.73 11.42 8.55
CA GLN A 463 4.34 11.73 8.79
C GLN A 463 3.74 10.36 9.08
N ALA A 464 3.02 10.26 10.19
CA ALA A 464 2.18 9.12 10.49
C ALA A 464 1.24 8.94 9.30
N GLN A 465 1.68 8.16 8.34
CA GLN A 465 0.84 7.60 7.33
C GLN A 465 0.50 6.24 7.90
N SER A 466 -0.55 6.21 8.72
CA SER A 466 -1.23 4.96 9.02
C SER A 466 -1.44 4.27 7.68
N SER A 467 -1.16 2.98 7.66
CA SER A 467 -1.31 2.12 6.49
C SER A 467 -2.73 2.08 5.91
N THR A 468 -3.70 2.75 6.54
CA THR A 468 -5.01 3.07 5.99
C THR A 468 -5.02 4.24 5.00
N ASN A 469 -3.92 4.98 4.79
CA ASN A 469 -3.90 6.18 3.95
C ASN A 469 -2.70 6.32 2.98
N THR A 470 -1.94 5.25 2.72
CA THR A 470 -0.73 5.31 1.86
C THR A 470 -0.70 4.39 0.66
N THR A 471 -1.87 3.96 0.22
CA THR A 471 -2.10 3.65 -1.19
C THR A 471 -3.26 4.52 -1.61
N ILE A 472 -2.94 5.49 -2.48
CA ILE A 472 -3.81 6.32 -3.33
C ILE A 472 -3.28 7.76 -3.25
N TYR A 473 -2.72 8.20 -4.38
CA TYR A 473 -2.59 9.57 -4.86
C TYR A 473 -2.58 10.71 -3.81
N GLY A 474 -1.43 11.38 -3.71
CA GLY A 474 -1.15 12.58 -2.91
C GLY A 474 -2.27 13.02 -1.97
N SER A 475 -2.25 12.53 -0.71
CA SER A 475 -3.23 12.77 0.36
C SER A 475 -4.52 13.51 -0.04
N ARG A 476 -5.67 12.83 0.00
CA ARG A 476 -7.01 13.41 -0.24
C ARG A 476 -7.23 14.81 0.34
N MET A 477 -6.64 15.15 1.50
CA MET A 477 -6.66 16.51 2.07
C MET A 477 -5.96 17.57 1.21
N ARG A 478 -4.88 17.21 0.52
CA ARG A 478 -4.08 18.07 -0.36
C ARG A 478 -4.76 18.33 -1.70
N VAL A 479 -5.35 17.30 -2.31
CA VAL A 479 -6.22 17.46 -3.49
C VAL A 479 -7.42 18.37 -3.14
N LYS A 480 -8.02 18.17 -1.95
CA LYS A 480 -9.12 19.01 -1.45
C LYS A 480 -8.71 20.44 -1.09
N ALA A 481 -7.52 20.68 -0.53
CA ALA A 481 -7.06 22.05 -0.27
C ALA A 481 -6.79 22.81 -1.57
N LEU A 482 -6.23 22.15 -2.58
CA LEU A 482 -6.06 22.72 -3.92
C LEU A 482 -7.41 22.95 -4.62
N ALA A 483 -8.36 22.01 -4.50
CA ALA A 483 -9.72 22.20 -5.03
C ALA A 483 -10.47 23.33 -4.32
N LYS A 484 -10.37 23.43 -2.98
CA LYS A 484 -10.97 24.51 -2.19
C LYS A 484 -10.32 25.86 -2.48
N GLN A 485 -9.00 25.91 -2.63
CA GLN A 485 -8.28 27.11 -3.06
C GLN A 485 -8.72 27.53 -4.46
N ARG A 486 -8.81 26.60 -5.42
CA ARG A 486 -9.29 26.88 -6.78
C ARG A 486 -10.76 27.31 -6.80
N MET A 487 -11.62 26.74 -5.96
CA MET A 487 -13.01 27.22 -5.79
C MET A 487 -13.07 28.60 -5.14
N GLN A 488 -12.15 28.94 -4.23
CA GLN A 488 -12.04 30.27 -3.64
C GLN A 488 -11.48 31.29 -4.64
N GLU A 489 -10.52 30.89 -5.49
CA GLU A 489 -9.98 31.68 -6.60
C GLU A 489 -11.04 31.89 -7.69
N ALA A 490 -11.86 30.88 -8.00
CA ALA A 490 -13.02 30.99 -8.90
C ALA A 490 -14.21 31.77 -8.28
N ARG A 491 -14.23 31.93 -6.94
CA ARG A 491 -15.21 32.76 -6.22
C ARG A 491 -14.68 34.16 -5.94
N ALA A 492 -13.44 34.48 -6.30
CA ALA A 492 -12.99 35.86 -6.29
C ALA A 492 -13.88 36.61 -7.29
N PRO A 493 -14.54 37.71 -6.87
CA PRO A 493 -15.41 38.45 -7.77
C PRO A 493 -14.52 39.12 -8.81
N ASP A 494 -14.36 38.46 -9.96
CA ASP A 494 -14.04 39.16 -11.19
C ASP A 494 -15.15 40.20 -11.37
N LYS A 495 -14.77 41.45 -11.31
CA LYS A 495 -15.63 42.62 -11.53
C LYS A 495 -15.95 42.79 -13.01
N ASP A 496 -16.18 41.69 -13.72
CA ASP A 496 -16.72 41.71 -15.07
C ASP A 496 -18.11 41.07 -15.05
N ASP A 497 -19.12 41.89 -15.32
CA ASP A 497 -20.55 41.60 -15.49
C ASP A 497 -20.87 40.60 -16.63
N ASN A 498 -19.87 39.88 -17.13
CA ASN A 498 -20.08 38.77 -18.04
C ASN A 498 -20.32 37.52 -17.21
N GLN A 499 -21.56 37.39 -16.72
CA GLN A 499 -22.16 36.14 -16.29
C GLN A 499 -22.06 35.17 -17.47
N GLU A 500 -20.89 34.50 -17.61
CA GLU A 500 -20.59 33.59 -18.70
C GLU A 500 -21.74 32.60 -18.82
N ASP A 501 -22.31 32.58 -20.01
CA ASP A 501 -23.45 31.77 -20.40
C ASP A 501 -23.16 30.29 -20.07
N PHE A 502 -23.67 29.80 -18.92
CA PHE A 502 -24.04 28.40 -18.83
C PHE A 502 -24.87 28.14 -20.09
N PRO A 503 -24.49 27.18 -20.95
CA PRO A 503 -25.16 27.00 -22.23
C PRO A 503 -26.64 26.77 -21.94
N ARG A 504 -27.45 27.81 -22.16
CA ARG A 504 -28.87 27.78 -21.82
C ARG A 504 -29.42 26.52 -22.46
N LEU A 505 -30.05 25.65 -21.66
CA LEU A 505 -30.71 24.47 -22.17
C LEU A 505 -31.88 24.94 -23.03
N LYS A 506 -31.65 25.12 -24.34
CA LYS A 506 -32.59 25.79 -25.26
C LYS A 506 -33.62 24.83 -25.82
N ASP A 507 -33.23 23.59 -26.07
CA ASP A 507 -34.06 22.62 -26.79
C ASP A 507 -34.66 21.59 -25.82
N ARG A 508 -35.82 21.91 -25.23
CA ARG A 508 -36.57 20.93 -24.43
C ARG A 508 -37.04 19.78 -25.33
N VAL A 509 -36.69 18.56 -24.96
CA VAL A 509 -37.06 17.33 -25.69
C VAL A 509 -38.41 16.80 -25.19
N TYR A 510 -38.55 16.60 -23.87
CA TYR A 510 -39.78 16.10 -23.25
C TYR A 510 -39.79 16.34 -21.74
N THR A 511 -40.94 16.08 -21.10
CA THR A 511 -41.12 16.05 -19.64
C THR A 511 -41.41 14.61 -19.21
N ARG A 512 -40.84 14.15 -18.10
CA ARG A 512 -41.11 12.81 -17.53
C ARG A 512 -41.35 12.87 -16.04
N GLN A 513 -42.14 11.92 -15.53
CA GLN A 513 -42.27 11.65 -14.10
C GLN A 513 -41.04 10.90 -13.62
N CYS A 514 -40.29 11.51 -12.71
CA CYS A 514 -39.17 10.90 -12.01
C CYS A 514 -39.54 10.72 -10.55
N MET A 515 -39.06 9.63 -9.95
CA MET A 515 -39.16 9.47 -8.50
C MET A 515 -38.07 10.32 -7.84
N ARG A 516 -38.44 11.12 -6.85
CA ARG A 516 -37.55 11.94 -6.04
C ARG A 516 -37.52 11.40 -4.61
N ILE A 517 -36.33 11.12 -4.10
CA ILE A 517 -36.06 10.82 -2.70
C ILE A 517 -35.63 12.12 -2.05
N ILE A 518 -36.49 12.69 -1.20
CA ILE A 518 -36.30 14.03 -0.64
C ILE A 518 -35.16 14.00 0.38
N GLY A 519 -34.22 14.94 0.28
CA GLY A 519 -33.01 14.99 1.10
C GLY A 519 -33.20 15.41 2.56
N ASP A 520 -34.32 16.05 2.90
CA ASP A 520 -34.54 16.65 4.22
C ASP A 520 -34.99 15.67 5.32
N GLY A 521 -35.41 14.45 4.94
CA GLY A 521 -35.90 13.41 5.85
C GLY A 521 -37.39 13.51 6.21
N ALA A 522 -38.16 14.46 5.66
CA ALA A 522 -39.55 14.73 6.03
C ALA A 522 -40.58 13.83 5.31
N ALA A 523 -40.29 13.40 4.08
CA ALA A 523 -41.10 12.46 3.30
C ALA A 523 -40.18 11.54 2.46
N ALA A 524 -40.49 10.24 2.42
CA ALA A 524 -39.53 9.27 1.88
C ALA A 524 -39.31 9.43 0.37
N THR A 525 -40.39 9.58 -0.41
CA THR A 525 -40.34 9.58 -1.88
C THR A 525 -41.57 10.26 -2.50
N GLU A 526 -41.43 10.93 -3.64
CA GLU A 526 -42.55 11.49 -4.43
C GLU A 526 -42.29 11.39 -5.94
N LEU A 527 -43.33 11.51 -6.78
CA LEU A 527 -43.17 11.65 -8.23
C LEU A 527 -43.17 13.13 -8.60
N VAL A 528 -42.18 13.53 -9.39
CA VAL A 528 -42.03 14.91 -9.86
C VAL A 528 -41.84 14.96 -11.38
N SER A 529 -42.41 15.98 -12.00
CA SER A 529 -42.18 16.29 -13.41
C SER A 529 -40.80 16.92 -13.60
N VAL A 530 -39.94 16.27 -14.37
CA VAL A 530 -38.61 16.77 -14.76
C VAL A 530 -38.60 17.03 -16.27
N ASP A 531 -38.21 18.23 -16.65
CA ASP A 531 -37.98 18.60 -18.05
C ASP A 531 -36.61 18.11 -18.51
N PHE A 532 -36.54 17.48 -19.68
CA PHE A 532 -35.31 16.98 -20.29
C PHE A 532 -34.98 17.79 -21.54
N TYR A 533 -33.70 18.12 -21.69
CA TYR A 533 -33.20 18.98 -22.76
C TYR A 533 -32.16 18.27 -23.61
N LYS A 534 -32.07 18.68 -24.88
CA LYS A 534 -31.06 18.18 -25.79
C LYS A 534 -29.69 18.59 -25.28
N ARG A 535 -28.72 17.67 -25.35
CA ARG A 535 -27.36 17.96 -24.93
C ARG A 535 -26.78 19.10 -25.79
N PRO A 536 -26.21 20.16 -25.16
CA PRO A 536 -25.48 21.19 -25.90
C PRO A 536 -24.31 20.55 -26.65
N VAL A 537 -24.11 20.95 -27.91
CA VAL A 537 -22.93 20.55 -28.69
C VAL A 537 -21.69 21.10 -27.97
N GLY A 538 -20.78 20.21 -27.56
CA GLY A 538 -19.56 20.59 -26.85
C GLY A 538 -19.64 20.57 -25.33
N ASN A 539 -20.72 20.08 -24.70
CA ASN A 539 -20.72 19.83 -23.26
C ASN A 539 -19.86 18.58 -22.97
N PRO A 540 -18.70 18.72 -22.29
CA PRO A 540 -17.77 17.63 -22.08
C PRO A 540 -18.20 16.67 -20.99
N ASN A 541 -19.30 16.92 -20.25
CA ASN A 541 -19.61 16.16 -19.05
C ASN A 541 -19.84 14.67 -19.39
N PRO A 542 -18.91 13.77 -19.03
CA PRO A 542 -18.93 12.37 -19.45
C PRO A 542 -19.92 11.52 -18.66
N GLU A 543 -20.46 12.06 -17.55
CA GLU A 543 -21.30 11.38 -16.56
C GLU A 543 -22.64 10.85 -17.11
N PHE A 544 -23.11 11.47 -18.19
CA PHE A 544 -24.24 10.98 -18.97
C PHE A 544 -23.65 10.49 -20.30
N GLY A 545 -23.64 9.19 -20.57
CA GLY A 545 -23.22 8.66 -21.87
C GLY A 545 -23.85 9.45 -23.03
N THR A 546 -23.20 9.49 -24.20
CA THR A 546 -23.51 10.42 -25.32
C THR A 546 -24.97 10.47 -25.77
N SER A 547 -25.81 9.50 -25.37
CA SER A 547 -27.19 9.32 -25.81
C SER A 547 -28.29 9.87 -24.89
N ILE A 548 -28.01 10.25 -23.62
CA ILE A 548 -29.06 10.65 -22.66
C ILE A 548 -29.32 12.17 -22.70
N PRO A 549 -30.59 12.63 -22.84
CA PRO A 549 -30.98 14.03 -22.64
C PRO A 549 -30.69 14.53 -21.22
N VAL A 550 -30.36 15.81 -21.07
CA VAL A 550 -29.96 16.41 -19.79
C VAL A 550 -31.21 16.75 -18.98
N PRO A 551 -31.41 16.21 -17.76
CA PRO A 551 -32.54 16.58 -16.91
C PRO A 551 -32.39 18.03 -16.42
N ASN A 552 -33.51 18.69 -16.11
CA ASN A 552 -33.58 20.00 -15.45
C ASN A 552 -34.21 19.86 -14.05
N LEU A 553 -33.32 19.77 -13.08
CA LEU A 553 -33.44 19.69 -11.63
C LEU A 553 -33.02 21.01 -10.97
N SER A 554 -33.00 22.13 -11.70
CA SER A 554 -32.56 23.42 -11.16
C SER A 554 -33.49 23.94 -10.07
N ALA A 555 -34.74 23.47 -10.06
CA ALA A 555 -35.68 23.69 -8.97
C ALA A 555 -35.23 23.06 -7.64
N TYR A 556 -34.35 22.05 -7.68
CA TYR A 556 -33.92 21.26 -6.53
C TYR A 556 -32.46 21.53 -6.14
N TYR A 557 -31.58 21.75 -7.11
CA TYR A 557 -30.15 22.02 -6.88
C TYR A 557 -29.73 23.47 -7.14
N GLY A 558 -30.63 24.33 -7.62
CA GLY A 558 -30.33 25.70 -8.02
C GLY A 558 -29.82 25.81 -9.47
N ALA A 559 -29.34 27.00 -9.84
CA ALA A 559 -28.87 27.27 -11.21
C ALA A 559 -27.54 26.59 -11.55
N PHE A 560 -26.81 26.06 -10.55
CA PHE A 560 -25.46 25.53 -10.67
C PHE A 560 -25.45 24.03 -10.35
N TRP A 561 -24.93 23.24 -11.29
CA TRP A 561 -24.98 21.78 -11.23
C TRP A 561 -23.63 21.08 -11.49
N PRO A 562 -22.52 21.48 -10.86
CA PRO A 562 -21.30 20.69 -10.99
C PRO A 562 -21.41 19.39 -10.17
N GLY A 563 -20.91 18.30 -10.75
CA GLY A 563 -20.71 17.02 -10.07
C GLY A 563 -22.00 16.24 -9.82
N MET A 564 -22.61 15.70 -10.88
CA MET A 564 -23.79 14.85 -10.79
C MET A 564 -23.36 13.39 -10.84
N GLY A 565 -23.47 12.70 -9.71
CA GLY A 565 -23.29 11.27 -9.65
C GLY A 565 -24.45 10.56 -10.33
N SER A 566 -24.17 9.47 -11.03
CA SER A 566 -25.19 8.63 -11.65
C SER A 566 -24.91 7.15 -11.44
N THR A 567 -25.92 6.29 -11.34
CA THR A 567 -25.72 4.83 -11.40
C THR A 567 -26.90 4.12 -12.05
N LEU A 568 -26.61 3.08 -12.83
CA LEU A 568 -27.61 2.26 -13.48
C LEU A 568 -28.02 1.11 -12.56
N LEU A 569 -29.31 0.83 -12.53
CA LEU A 569 -29.94 -0.22 -11.74
C LEU A 569 -30.86 -1.02 -12.65
N ASP A 570 -30.62 -2.32 -12.79
CA ASP A 570 -31.52 -3.23 -13.49
C ASP A 570 -32.41 -3.96 -12.49
N ALA A 571 -33.70 -3.62 -12.48
CA ALA A 571 -34.70 -4.33 -11.70
C ALA A 571 -35.27 -5.46 -12.56
N THR A 572 -35.01 -6.70 -12.16
CA THR A 572 -35.54 -7.92 -12.77
C THR A 572 -36.28 -8.73 -11.71
N ASP A 573 -37.21 -9.58 -12.16
CA ASP A 573 -37.96 -10.51 -11.30
C ASP A 573 -38.68 -9.86 -10.10
N GLN A 574 -39.17 -8.62 -10.28
CA GLN A 574 -39.97 -7.94 -9.26
C GLN A 574 -41.36 -8.56 -9.18
N THR A 575 -41.95 -8.57 -7.97
CA THR A 575 -43.30 -9.08 -7.71
C THR A 575 -44.35 -8.37 -8.57
N GLU A 576 -44.12 -7.10 -8.89
CA GLU A 576 -44.90 -6.34 -9.84
C GLU A 576 -44.11 -6.12 -11.13
N GLU A 577 -44.59 -6.70 -12.23
CA GLU A 577 -43.92 -6.64 -13.54
C GLU A 577 -43.71 -5.20 -14.05
N SER A 578 -44.53 -4.24 -13.60
CA SER A 578 -44.42 -2.83 -14.00
C SER A 578 -43.11 -2.18 -13.54
N ILE A 579 -42.50 -2.71 -12.47
CA ILE A 579 -41.23 -2.29 -11.87
C ILE A 579 -40.03 -2.92 -12.59
N ASN A 580 -40.23 -3.95 -13.43
CA ASN A 580 -39.13 -4.52 -14.19
C ASN A 580 -38.59 -3.52 -15.23
N GLY A 581 -37.28 -3.36 -15.28
CA GLY A 581 -36.60 -2.48 -16.23
C GLY A 581 -35.31 -1.86 -15.68
N SER A 582 -34.67 -1.05 -16.51
CA SER A 582 -33.47 -0.30 -16.10
C SER A 582 -33.86 1.06 -15.54
N TYR A 583 -33.15 1.49 -14.50
CA TYR A 583 -33.34 2.73 -13.79
C TYR A 583 -32.01 3.44 -13.67
N LEU A 584 -32.02 4.76 -13.88
CA LEU A 584 -30.87 5.62 -13.64
C LEU A 584 -31.13 6.38 -12.33
N ILE A 585 -30.22 6.26 -11.38
CA ILE A 585 -30.24 7.02 -10.12
C ILE A 585 -29.28 8.20 -10.28
N LEU A 586 -29.73 9.41 -9.97
CA LEU A 586 -29.00 10.66 -10.08
C LEU A 586 -28.94 11.39 -8.74
N TRP A 587 -27.78 11.91 -8.36
CA TRP A 587 -27.58 12.65 -7.11
C TRP A 587 -26.49 13.72 -7.24
N SER A 588 -26.48 14.68 -6.32
CA SER A 588 -25.37 15.64 -6.22
C SER A 588 -24.19 15.00 -5.49
N THR A 589 -22.98 15.14 -6.05
CA THR A 589 -21.72 14.79 -5.38
C THR A 589 -21.10 15.97 -4.61
N ASP A 590 -21.75 17.14 -4.63
CA ASP A 590 -21.23 18.33 -3.96
C ASP A 590 -21.31 18.16 -2.43
N PRO A 591 -20.18 18.08 -1.71
CA PRO A 591 -20.17 17.94 -0.27
C PRO A 591 -20.65 19.21 0.45
N ALA A 592 -20.84 20.33 -0.25
CA ALA A 592 -21.48 21.52 0.31
C ALA A 592 -23.00 21.35 0.49
N MET A 593 -23.61 20.37 -0.18
CA MET A 593 -24.99 19.98 0.08
C MET A 593 -25.07 19.03 1.28
N GLU A 594 -26.14 19.16 2.05
CA GLU A 594 -26.40 18.25 3.18
C GLU A 594 -26.56 16.80 2.69
N PRO A 595 -26.03 15.80 3.41
CA PRO A 595 -26.29 14.39 3.12
C PRO A 595 -27.79 14.08 3.11
N ASN A 596 -28.24 13.23 2.19
CA ASN A 596 -29.65 12.87 2.07
C ASN A 596 -30.12 12.10 3.32
N LYS A 597 -30.90 12.77 4.18
CA LYS A 597 -31.33 12.24 5.49
C LYS A 597 -32.30 11.06 5.36
N THR A 598 -33.08 11.01 4.28
CA THR A 598 -33.96 9.87 4.00
C THR A 598 -33.14 8.61 3.72
N ILE A 599 -32.11 8.71 2.88
CA ILE A 599 -31.21 7.60 2.59
C ILE A 599 -30.43 7.21 3.85
N MET A 600 -29.95 8.16 4.65
CA MET A 600 -29.30 7.84 5.93
C MET A 600 -30.21 7.02 6.86
N LYS A 601 -31.50 7.39 6.93
CA LYS A 601 -32.50 6.64 7.70
C LYS A 601 -32.71 5.23 7.15
N TRP A 602 -32.74 5.08 5.82
CA TRP A 602 -32.84 3.77 5.15
C TRP A 602 -31.64 2.87 5.41
N LEU A 603 -30.44 3.45 5.49
CA LEU A 603 -29.18 2.74 5.76
C LEU A 603 -28.95 2.48 7.26
N GLY A 604 -29.72 3.12 8.14
CA GLY A 604 -29.53 3.02 9.59
C GLY A 604 -28.26 3.71 10.10
N ILE A 605 -27.80 4.76 9.40
CA ILE A 605 -26.58 5.51 9.77
C ILE A 605 -26.94 6.87 10.37
N ALA A 606 -26.24 7.26 11.43
CA ALA A 606 -26.49 8.51 12.15
C ALA A 606 -25.74 9.71 11.56
N SER A 607 -24.59 9.46 10.93
CA SER A 607 -23.75 10.48 10.31
C SER A 607 -22.99 9.88 9.13
N VAL A 608 -22.71 10.73 8.14
CA VAL A 608 -21.84 10.39 7.01
C VAL A 608 -20.46 10.97 7.35
N PRO A 609 -19.39 10.15 7.29
CA PRO A 609 -18.03 10.67 7.45
C PRO A 609 -17.78 11.81 6.47
N LEU A 610 -17.10 12.87 6.90
CA LEU A 610 -16.87 14.12 6.13
C LEU A 610 -16.25 13.90 4.73
N PHE A 611 -15.76 12.70 4.44
CA PHE A 611 -15.03 12.34 3.23
C PHE A 611 -15.54 11.06 2.55
N ALA A 612 -16.60 10.44 3.08
CA ALA A 612 -17.20 9.29 2.42
C ALA A 612 -18.07 9.79 1.26
N PRO A 613 -17.92 9.23 0.04
CA PRO A 613 -18.85 9.53 -1.03
C PRO A 613 -20.25 9.09 -0.61
N PHE A 614 -21.21 9.99 -0.78
CA PHE A 614 -22.58 9.79 -0.34
C PHE A 614 -23.55 10.50 -1.27
N TRP A 615 -24.83 10.19 -1.14
CA TRP A 615 -25.91 10.86 -1.85
C TRP A 615 -26.22 12.19 -1.13
N HIS A 616 -25.81 13.32 -1.70
CA HIS A 616 -26.09 14.65 -1.14
C HIS A 616 -27.28 15.31 -1.83
N GLY A 617 -28.06 16.09 -1.06
CA GLY A 617 -29.29 16.72 -1.54
C GLY A 617 -30.39 15.70 -1.84
N ASP A 618 -31.27 16.04 -2.79
CA ASP A 618 -32.28 15.12 -3.29
C ASP A 618 -31.64 13.99 -4.13
N VAL A 619 -32.35 12.90 -4.36
CA VAL A 619 -31.93 11.85 -5.30
C VAL A 619 -33.06 11.56 -6.27
N PHE A 620 -32.75 11.46 -7.55
CA PHE A 620 -33.75 11.23 -8.60
C PHE A 620 -33.56 9.85 -9.20
N VAL A 621 -34.64 9.09 -9.33
CA VAL A 621 -34.68 7.82 -10.04
C VAL A 621 -35.52 8.03 -11.30
N LEU A 622 -34.95 7.68 -12.45
CA LEU A 622 -35.61 7.73 -13.76
C LEU A 622 -35.62 6.35 -14.38
N ARG A 623 -36.71 5.98 -15.04
CA ARG A 623 -36.76 4.76 -15.85
C ARG A 623 -36.04 5.00 -17.18
N TYR A 624 -35.10 4.13 -17.49
CA TYR A 624 -34.18 4.24 -18.61
C TYR A 624 -34.36 3.05 -19.56
N ILE A 625 -34.39 3.31 -20.87
CA ILE A 625 -34.31 2.27 -21.90
C ILE A 625 -33.28 2.68 -22.93
N GLU A 626 -32.33 1.79 -23.19
CA GLU A 626 -31.39 1.90 -24.31
C GLU A 626 -31.82 0.98 -25.44
N ASP A 627 -32.03 1.53 -26.63
CA ASP A 627 -32.26 0.69 -27.80
C ASP A 627 -30.97 -0.12 -28.09
N PRO A 628 -31.04 -1.46 -28.12
CA PRO A 628 -29.85 -2.29 -28.23
C PRO A 628 -29.16 -2.18 -29.59
N LYS A 629 -29.85 -1.70 -30.63
CA LYS A 629 -29.30 -1.54 -31.99
C LYS A 629 -28.74 -0.14 -32.20
N THR A 630 -29.49 0.90 -31.82
CA THR A 630 -29.12 2.29 -32.08
C THR A 630 -28.31 2.92 -30.95
N ARG A 631 -28.27 2.27 -29.77
CA ARG A 631 -27.70 2.82 -28.52
C ARG A 631 -28.36 4.13 -28.09
N GLN A 632 -29.53 4.45 -28.67
CA GLN A 632 -30.28 5.64 -28.32
C GLN A 632 -30.99 5.39 -27.00
N ALA A 633 -30.70 6.26 -26.03
CA ALA A 633 -31.34 6.24 -24.74
C ALA A 633 -32.65 7.02 -24.77
N SER A 634 -33.65 6.50 -24.06
CA SER A 634 -34.92 7.17 -23.81
C SER A 634 -35.26 7.09 -22.33
N VAL A 635 -35.85 8.16 -21.80
CA VAL A 635 -36.35 8.21 -20.43
C VAL A 635 -37.86 8.02 -20.46
N LEU A 636 -38.36 7.11 -19.62
CA LEU A 636 -39.78 6.85 -19.42
C LEU A 636 -40.25 7.37 -18.06
N ASP A 637 -41.57 7.49 -17.91
CA ASP A 637 -42.17 7.79 -16.62
C ASP A 637 -41.90 6.66 -15.61
N CYS A 638 -41.54 7.04 -14.39
CA CYS A 638 -41.41 6.08 -13.29
C CYS A 638 -42.80 5.57 -12.89
N PRO A 639 -42.97 4.24 -12.70
CA PRO A 639 -44.24 3.70 -12.24
C PRO A 639 -44.53 4.17 -10.81
N ALA A 640 -45.79 4.44 -10.51
CA ALA A 640 -46.20 4.92 -9.18
C ALA A 640 -45.85 3.93 -8.05
N HIS A 641 -45.87 2.63 -8.33
CA HIS A 641 -45.48 1.59 -7.37
C HIS A 641 -44.00 1.65 -6.96
N LEU A 642 -43.15 2.35 -7.71
CA LEU A 642 -41.77 2.60 -7.30
C LEU A 642 -41.69 3.49 -6.04
N LEU A 643 -42.76 4.23 -5.70
CA LEU A 643 -42.84 5.04 -4.48
C LEU A 643 -42.80 4.24 -3.18
N ASP A 644 -43.10 2.93 -3.22
CA ASP A 644 -42.91 2.07 -2.05
C ASP A 644 -41.42 1.98 -1.66
N GLY A 645 -40.53 2.29 -2.61
CA GLY A 645 -39.12 2.55 -2.38
C GLY A 645 -38.30 1.35 -1.92
N GLU A 646 -38.90 0.18 -1.70
CA GLU A 646 -38.22 -0.99 -1.14
C GLU A 646 -37.09 -1.50 -2.03
N MET A 647 -37.35 -1.65 -3.33
CA MET A 647 -36.33 -2.08 -4.30
C MET A 647 -35.16 -1.07 -4.36
N ILE A 648 -35.47 0.23 -4.40
CA ILE A 648 -34.45 1.29 -4.40
C ILE A 648 -33.68 1.30 -3.08
N ARG A 649 -34.36 1.13 -1.95
CA ARG A 649 -33.76 1.04 -0.62
C ARG A 649 -32.76 -0.12 -0.53
N LEU A 650 -33.16 -1.33 -0.96
CA LEU A 650 -32.30 -2.51 -0.96
C LEU A 650 -31.08 -2.30 -1.87
N THR A 651 -31.28 -1.67 -3.02
CA THR A 651 -30.18 -1.32 -3.94
C THR A 651 -29.21 -0.33 -3.32
N LEU A 652 -29.70 0.76 -2.73
CA LEU A 652 -28.85 1.75 -2.07
C LEU A 652 -28.11 1.15 -0.87
N GLN A 653 -28.74 0.23 -0.14
CA GLN A 653 -28.09 -0.58 0.90
C GLN A 653 -26.94 -1.41 0.31
N GLN A 654 -27.18 -2.13 -0.79
CA GLN A 654 -26.15 -2.91 -1.46
C GLN A 654 -25.00 -2.04 -2.00
N LEU A 655 -25.30 -0.92 -2.65
CA LEU A 655 -24.29 0.03 -3.15
C LEU A 655 -23.45 0.63 -2.02
N HIS A 656 -24.07 0.89 -0.87
CA HIS A 656 -23.35 1.38 0.30
C HIS A 656 -22.46 0.29 0.91
N SER A 657 -22.99 -0.93 1.07
CA SER A 657 -22.25 -2.06 1.67
C SER A 657 -21.15 -2.64 0.78
N SER A 658 -21.23 -2.48 -0.54
CA SER A 658 -20.25 -3.02 -1.50
C SER A 658 -19.03 -2.13 -1.73
N GLU A 659 -18.96 -0.96 -1.07
CA GLU A 659 -17.95 0.09 -1.34
C GLU A 659 -17.94 0.56 -2.80
N GLU A 660 -18.94 0.23 -3.61
CA GLU A 660 -18.96 0.54 -5.04
C GLU A 660 -18.96 2.05 -5.28
N LEU A 661 -19.66 2.82 -4.43
CA LEU A 661 -19.59 4.28 -4.43
C LEU A 661 -18.18 4.81 -4.17
N LEU A 662 -17.41 4.16 -3.29
CA LEU A 662 -16.04 4.56 -2.97
C LEU A 662 -15.10 4.30 -4.14
N ILE A 663 -15.14 3.08 -4.68
CA ILE A 663 -14.34 2.69 -5.85
C ILE A 663 -14.64 3.60 -7.04
N ARG A 664 -15.93 3.92 -7.25
CA ARG A 664 -16.36 4.80 -8.34
C ARG A 664 -15.88 6.23 -8.13
N HIS A 665 -16.06 6.78 -6.95
CA HIS A 665 -15.55 8.11 -6.61
C HIS A 665 -14.04 8.21 -6.77
N GLU A 666 -13.30 7.16 -6.43
CA GLU A 666 -11.85 7.08 -6.65
C GLU A 666 -11.48 7.08 -8.14
N ARG A 667 -12.21 6.33 -8.96
CA ARG A 667 -12.02 6.31 -10.42
C ARG A 667 -12.37 7.66 -11.05
N GLU A 668 -13.44 8.32 -10.61
CA GLU A 668 -13.84 9.64 -11.09
C GLU A 668 -12.79 10.69 -10.70
N GLN A 669 -12.27 10.66 -9.48
CA GLN A 669 -11.14 11.51 -9.06
C GLN A 669 -9.87 11.24 -9.87
N GLU A 670 -9.57 9.97 -10.16
CA GLU A 670 -8.41 9.61 -11.00
C GLU A 670 -8.60 10.10 -12.44
N LEU A 671 -9.80 9.97 -12.99
CA LEU A 671 -10.14 10.48 -14.33
C LEU A 671 -10.07 12.01 -14.38
N GLU A 672 -10.66 12.70 -13.41
CA GLU A 672 -10.62 14.17 -13.32
C GLU A 672 -9.17 14.65 -13.17
N PHE A 673 -8.38 14.01 -12.32
CA PHE A 673 -6.96 14.31 -12.17
C PHE A 673 -6.20 14.08 -13.48
N THR A 674 -6.50 12.99 -14.19
CA THR A 674 -5.91 12.66 -15.48
C THR A 674 -6.29 13.69 -16.55
N MET A 675 -7.56 14.11 -16.61
CA MET A 675 -8.03 15.16 -17.53
C MET A 675 -7.41 16.52 -17.22
N GLN A 676 -7.39 16.94 -15.95
CA GLN A 676 -6.73 18.18 -15.52
C GLN A 676 -5.24 18.16 -15.88
N LYS A 677 -4.57 17.01 -15.70
CA LYS A 677 -3.20 16.82 -16.12
C LYS A 677 -3.08 16.97 -17.64
N TRP A 678 -3.92 16.29 -18.42
CA TRP A 678 -3.90 16.38 -19.87
C TRP A 678 -4.09 17.81 -20.36
N ASP A 679 -5.02 18.57 -19.77
CA ASP A 679 -5.26 19.96 -20.16
C ASP A 679 -4.08 20.87 -19.78
N ALA A 680 -3.45 20.63 -18.63
CA ALA A 680 -2.21 21.31 -18.24
C ALA A 680 -1.05 20.99 -19.21
N ASP A 681 -0.93 19.73 -19.63
CA ASP A 681 0.09 19.29 -20.59
C ASP A 681 -0.15 19.88 -21.98
N LYS A 682 -1.41 19.95 -22.45
CA LYS A 682 -1.78 20.65 -23.70
C LYS A 682 -1.43 22.13 -23.63
N ALA A 683 -1.72 22.79 -22.51
CA ALA A 683 -1.41 24.20 -22.33
C ALA A 683 0.12 24.45 -22.37
N LEU A 684 0.89 23.60 -21.69
CA LEU A 684 2.34 23.66 -21.68
C LEU A 684 2.94 23.40 -23.07
N LEU A 685 2.45 22.38 -23.78
CA LEU A 685 2.85 22.10 -25.15
C LEU A 685 2.56 23.31 -26.04
N ARG A 686 1.34 23.87 -25.96
CA ARG A 686 0.97 25.06 -26.73
C ARG A 686 1.88 26.24 -26.47
N GLU A 687 2.31 26.48 -25.23
CA GLU A 687 3.27 27.55 -24.88
C GLU A 687 4.63 27.35 -25.56
N ARG A 688 5.08 26.10 -25.70
CA ARG A 688 6.40 25.75 -26.24
C ARG A 688 6.45 25.62 -27.76
N LEU A 689 5.32 25.32 -28.39
CA LEU A 689 5.23 25.25 -29.85
C LEU A 689 5.50 26.64 -30.45
N THR A 690 6.39 26.68 -31.44
CA THR A 690 6.56 27.83 -32.34
C THR A 690 5.24 28.15 -33.06
N PRO A 691 5.07 29.38 -33.59
CA PRO A 691 3.87 29.74 -34.32
C PRO A 691 3.56 28.86 -35.55
N THR A 692 4.56 28.21 -36.13
CA THR A 692 4.37 27.30 -37.26
C THR A 692 3.87 25.94 -36.80
N GLU A 693 4.48 25.37 -35.74
CA GLU A 693 4.05 24.10 -35.15
C GLU A 693 2.64 24.18 -34.57
N ARG A 694 2.31 25.29 -33.88
CA ARG A 694 0.96 25.51 -33.35
C ARG A 694 -0.09 25.48 -34.46
N ARG A 695 0.22 26.10 -35.62
CA ARG A 695 -0.66 26.07 -36.80
C ARG A 695 -0.80 24.68 -37.42
N LEU A 696 0.22 23.82 -37.33
CA LEU A 696 0.14 22.44 -37.79
C LEU A 696 -0.69 21.59 -36.84
N VAL A 697 -0.44 21.74 -35.54
CA VAL A 697 -1.21 21.04 -34.48
C VAL A 697 -2.68 21.45 -34.49
N ASP A 698 -2.99 22.73 -34.70
CA ASP A 698 -4.38 23.19 -34.80
C ASP A 698 -5.07 22.75 -36.11
N ARG A 699 -4.31 22.32 -37.14
CA ARG A 699 -4.84 21.77 -38.39
C ARG A 699 -5.23 20.29 -38.28
N GLU A 700 -4.64 19.56 -37.34
CA GLU A 700 -4.87 18.12 -37.12
C GLU A 700 -5.59 17.88 -35.78
N PRO A 701 -6.93 17.73 -35.78
CA PRO A 701 -7.71 17.48 -34.56
C PRO A 701 -7.20 16.23 -33.82
N GLY A 702 -6.93 16.36 -32.52
CA GLY A 702 -6.44 15.24 -31.69
C GLY A 702 -4.92 15.08 -31.65
N LEU A 703 -4.14 15.81 -32.47
CA LEU A 703 -2.68 15.72 -32.43
C LEU A 703 -2.12 16.24 -31.11
N ILE A 704 -2.63 17.38 -30.62
CA ILE A 704 -2.23 17.93 -29.31
C ILE A 704 -2.59 16.99 -28.16
N ASP A 705 -3.75 16.33 -28.24
CA ASP A 705 -4.19 15.35 -27.26
C ASP A 705 -3.26 14.14 -27.24
N THR A 706 -2.90 13.63 -28.43
CA THR A 706 -1.97 12.52 -28.58
C THR A 706 -0.59 12.87 -28.03
N LEU A 707 -0.08 14.08 -28.32
CA LEU A 707 1.21 14.55 -27.80
C LEU A 707 1.18 14.71 -26.28
N ALA A 708 0.11 15.28 -25.73
CA ALA A 708 -0.08 15.40 -24.28
C ALA A 708 -0.15 14.02 -23.58
N MET A 709 -0.79 13.03 -24.23
CA MET A 709 -0.89 11.67 -23.70
C MET A 709 0.41 10.85 -23.82
N THR A 710 1.23 11.08 -24.85
CA THR A 710 2.34 10.18 -25.21
C THR A 710 3.74 10.74 -24.95
N GLN A 711 3.92 12.07 -24.90
CA GLN A 711 5.25 12.70 -24.88
C GLN A 711 5.47 13.69 -23.72
N CYS A 712 4.46 13.99 -22.91
CA CYS A 712 4.61 14.92 -21.78
C CYS A 712 4.86 14.21 -20.44
N ASP A 713 5.92 14.65 -19.77
CA ASP A 713 6.40 14.20 -18.46
C ASP A 713 5.47 14.61 -17.31
N ASP A 714 5.37 13.74 -16.31
CA ASP A 714 4.64 13.87 -15.03
C ASP A 714 5.15 15.02 -14.11
N GLY A 715 5.90 15.99 -14.65
CA GLY A 715 6.81 16.85 -13.88
C GLY A 715 6.48 18.34 -13.82
N ALA A 716 5.57 18.87 -14.64
CA ALA A 716 5.37 20.33 -14.72
C ALA A 716 4.85 20.96 -13.42
N THR A 717 4.17 20.18 -12.58
CA THR A 717 3.86 20.55 -11.20
C THR A 717 3.85 19.32 -10.30
N ILE A 718 4.90 19.13 -9.49
CA ILE A 718 4.71 18.34 -8.26
C ILE A 718 3.85 19.23 -7.34
N PRO A 719 2.73 18.74 -6.78
CA PRO A 719 1.96 19.53 -5.84
C PRO A 719 2.89 20.00 -4.71
N GLY A 720 2.79 21.29 -4.38
CA GLY A 720 3.68 21.98 -3.46
C GLY A 720 3.55 21.49 -2.02
N GLY A 721 4.68 21.30 -1.32
CA GLY A 721 4.67 20.92 0.09
C GLY A 721 3.86 21.93 0.91
N MET A 722 2.96 21.43 1.77
CA MET A 722 2.18 22.25 2.69
C MET A 722 3.01 22.58 3.92
N LYS A 723 3.19 23.88 4.21
CA LYS A 723 3.67 24.33 5.51
C LYS A 723 2.50 24.91 6.30
N PRO A 724 2.17 24.40 7.49
CA PRO A 724 1.19 25.07 8.35
C PRO A 724 1.79 26.39 8.85
N GLU A 725 1.10 27.50 8.55
CA GLU A 725 1.31 28.81 9.16
C GLU A 725 0.15 29.08 10.13
N GLY A 726 0.23 28.50 11.32
CA GLY A 726 -0.79 28.66 12.36
C GLY A 726 -1.91 27.62 12.33
N VAL A 727 -2.96 27.85 13.14
CA VAL A 727 -4.07 26.90 13.37
C VAL A 727 -5.01 26.82 12.16
N ASP A 728 -5.06 27.85 11.30
CA ASP A 728 -6.04 27.96 10.20
C ASP A 728 -5.45 28.32 8.82
N MET A 729 -4.12 28.42 8.63
CA MET A 729 -3.53 28.71 7.32
C MET A 729 -2.42 27.73 6.93
N VAL A 730 -2.37 27.41 5.63
CA VAL A 730 -1.36 26.53 5.03
C VAL A 730 -0.73 27.25 3.83
N GLU A 731 0.55 27.56 3.92
CA GLU A 731 1.35 28.06 2.80
C GLU A 731 1.63 26.88 1.85
N ILE A 732 1.17 26.97 0.60
CA ILE A 732 1.47 26.00 -0.46
C ILE A 732 2.61 26.56 -1.32
N ARG A 733 3.83 26.02 -1.18
CA ARG A 733 4.95 26.36 -2.07
C ARG A 733 5.02 25.40 -3.24
N ALA A 734 4.70 25.86 -4.45
CA ALA A 734 4.87 25.09 -5.67
C ALA A 734 6.36 24.93 -6.02
N TRP A 735 6.82 23.70 -6.26
CA TRP A 735 8.17 23.42 -6.73
C TRP A 735 8.11 23.07 -8.21
N LYS A 736 8.80 23.83 -9.06
CA LYS A 736 8.88 23.56 -10.49
C LYS A 736 10.01 22.54 -10.73
N LYS A 737 9.67 21.28 -10.98
CA LYS A 737 10.65 20.27 -11.44
C LYS A 737 10.95 20.54 -12.91
N LYS A 738 12.17 20.26 -13.36
CA LYS A 738 12.48 20.26 -14.79
C LYS A 738 11.65 19.18 -15.49
N THR A 739 10.93 19.54 -16.55
CA THR A 739 10.14 18.62 -17.39
C THR A 739 11.05 17.69 -18.20
N SER A 740 10.62 16.49 -18.61
CA SER A 740 11.45 15.63 -19.49
C SER A 740 11.89 16.35 -20.76
N LEU A 741 11.05 17.21 -21.33
CA LEU A 741 11.44 18.04 -22.48
C LEU A 741 12.59 19.01 -22.14
N GLU A 742 12.62 19.59 -20.93
CA GLU A 742 13.76 20.41 -20.47
C GLU A 742 14.99 19.56 -20.12
N VAL A 743 14.80 18.35 -19.59
CA VAL A 743 15.90 17.41 -19.33
C VAL A 743 16.50 16.89 -20.64
N MET A 744 15.68 16.73 -21.67
CA MET A 744 16.07 16.33 -23.02
C MET A 744 16.61 17.50 -23.86
N GLY A 745 16.54 18.74 -23.36
CA GLY A 745 16.96 19.92 -24.12
C GLY A 745 16.15 20.12 -25.41
N TRP A 746 14.85 19.82 -25.39
CA TRP A 746 13.98 19.95 -26.55
C TRP A 746 13.79 21.43 -26.92
N GLU A 747 14.22 21.81 -28.13
CA GLU A 747 14.15 23.18 -28.67
C GLU A 747 12.95 23.38 -29.63
N GLY A 748 12.09 22.38 -29.80
CA GLY A 748 11.02 22.33 -30.79
C GLY A 748 11.12 21.07 -31.66
N PHE A 749 10.11 20.81 -32.49
CA PHE A 749 10.14 19.75 -33.49
C PHE A 749 11.04 20.18 -34.66
N SER A 750 11.89 19.26 -35.14
CA SER A 750 12.56 19.47 -36.42
C SER A 750 11.55 19.44 -37.57
N SER A 751 11.90 20.02 -38.71
CA SER A 751 11.08 19.94 -39.94
C SER A 751 10.86 18.51 -40.44
N ASP A 752 11.69 17.55 -40.02
CA ASP A 752 11.53 16.12 -40.33
C ASP A 752 10.64 15.38 -39.30
N GLN A 753 10.43 15.96 -38.11
CA GLN A 753 9.56 15.42 -37.06
C GLN A 753 8.10 15.90 -37.18
N LEU A 754 7.89 17.08 -37.76
CA LEU A 754 6.60 17.63 -38.17
C LEU A 754 6.16 17.04 -39.51
#